data_AF-A0A9P6WCP7-F1
#
_entry.id   AF-A0A9P6WCP7-F1
#
_cell.length_a   1.000
_cell.length_b   1.000
_cell.length_c   1.000
_cell.angle_alpha   90.00
_cell.angle_beta   90.00
_cell.angle_gamma   90.00
#
_symmetry.space_group_name_H-M   'P 1'
#
loop_
_entity.id
_entity.type
_entity.pdbx_description
1 polymer ?
#
loop_
_entity_poly.entity_id
_entity_poly.type
_entity_poly.pdbx_seq_one_letter_code
_entity_poly.pdbx_strand_id
1 'polypeptide(L)'
;MLSTILDTQDGSISMKPSETELRNDLYRELSTRMVDDYKFDQSTEDKFKYVESEKLIRWINKDTTSLIPPYDLLFPWLHSYSIDAPPSSGIGRTMIVRSRQILDFDILEDSGILKNSVDPSDIFVSWTDSINQNMLRFYITNKSILDNFITIRDFLNEILCWITTHLGISISDTTRTILIKICIHFKILPFLRTDFQTIKELCGSNIDKVGVNTSTNSSDKLWKQYTSSFRRFDLQCAKMLELSTKVVLYCLNETCQGDEHEHFTCSYCINFKFLLNVSLSLLNKNSKETSFEDKIYILKHNGIESIPDELIGTPPLNIDIEKDNLNPEINGCITTPYDIILFNNWDRAFKIHEKLEMAKLTSRSCIDKEHSFWCGNITDFRIIKFFNMNGNIYKGKHFQLEDDREWPYYCSENSITSLKSIEYKINNIDNESDVLASEKKLFNIPFIETKHKPIIDKNLFIRCSENAALLSTEQLWSILGDTLGATPETQQDIMFSFPSSGSIGLGSLNMSSIGDILNTCYFLYTISKRTNYKTLLHSRDGYTELSFLMVTYLLFLWDISLEDIIIKLNTDCERPFYLFQTDIQVLNHLQLLIRSFSPKRPVNRDKYHRYNNTCEIPEPLEIDSEMFSNIFFTNISTTDINLNKLNGPLPSRILNHLYLGSLEHAQTPALLKRLGITHIVSVGEIISWVKPNFNNVQDVRNRGLTMTNNVRVVKSDTRETRSATITTDDTSRLSSTSMHEFIQDGFNILKINNLQDNGFDCITGQLEQILKFIDAAYQAGGKVLVHCMVGVSRSATVCIAECMKRFQCEVLRAYLYVRVRRLNIIIQPNLMFMYDLLKWQEALGIKREMDWHIICRNILELNKRYI
;
A
#
# COMPACT_ATOMS: atom_id res chain seq x y z
N MET A 1 -1.12 -5.73 -19.91
CA MET A 1 0.01 -5.86 -18.97
C MET A 1 -0.33 -5.32 -17.59
N LEU A 2 -1.04 -4.19 -17.49
CA LEU A 2 -1.51 -3.61 -16.23
C LEU A 2 -2.59 -4.45 -15.53
N SER A 3 -3.52 -5.07 -16.28
CA SER A 3 -4.39 -6.15 -15.76
C SER A 3 -3.58 -7.29 -15.12
N THR A 4 -2.45 -7.68 -15.73
CA THR A 4 -1.55 -8.72 -15.20
C THR A 4 -0.62 -8.24 -14.07
N ILE A 5 -0.45 -6.93 -13.90
CA ILE A 5 0.14 -6.29 -12.71
C ILE A 5 -0.90 -6.29 -11.58
N LEU A 6 -2.19 -6.15 -11.93
CA LEU A 6 -3.33 -6.22 -11.02
C LEU A 6 -3.61 -7.65 -10.52
N ASP A 7 -3.56 -8.65 -11.40
CA ASP A 7 -4.00 -10.06 -11.23
C ASP A 7 -3.15 -10.97 -10.33
N THR A 8 -2.16 -10.46 -9.61
CA THR A 8 -1.26 -11.34 -8.86
C THR A 8 -1.67 -11.61 -7.42
N GLN A 9 -2.92 -11.34 -7.02
CA GLN A 9 -3.37 -11.68 -5.65
C GLN A 9 -4.87 -11.68 -5.41
N ASP A 10 -5.68 -12.03 -6.41
CA ASP A 10 -6.83 -12.85 -6.04
C ASP A 10 -6.25 -14.24 -5.89
N GLY A 11 -6.10 -14.68 -4.65
CA GLY A 11 -6.23 -16.10 -4.41
C GLY A 11 -7.60 -16.43 -4.97
N SER A 12 -7.62 -16.93 -6.22
CA SER A 12 -8.69 -17.75 -6.69
C SER A 12 -8.74 -18.90 -5.68
N ILE A 13 -9.53 -18.72 -4.63
CA ILE A 13 -10.39 -19.79 -4.21
C ILE A 13 -11.04 -20.18 -5.53
N SER A 14 -10.54 -21.27 -6.11
CA SER A 14 -11.20 -21.98 -7.18
C SER A 14 -12.57 -22.31 -6.62
N MET A 15 -13.50 -21.38 -6.78
CA MET A 15 -14.90 -21.65 -6.57
C MET A 15 -15.25 -22.59 -7.70
N LYS A 16 -15.78 -23.76 -7.32
CA LYS A 16 -16.12 -24.79 -8.30
C LYS A 16 -17.05 -24.17 -9.36
N PRO A 17 -17.03 -24.62 -10.62
CA PRO A 17 -17.91 -24.10 -11.68
C PRO A 17 -19.37 -23.95 -11.23
N SER A 18 -19.84 -24.90 -10.40
CA SER A 18 -21.17 -24.90 -9.79
C SER A 18 -21.46 -23.75 -8.82
N GLU A 19 -20.47 -23.21 -8.09
CA GLU A 19 -20.66 -22.05 -7.19
C GLU A 19 -20.76 -20.73 -7.97
N THR A 20 -20.07 -20.65 -9.10
CA THR A 20 -20.09 -19.48 -9.99
C THR A 20 -21.42 -19.37 -10.74
N GLU A 21 -21.95 -20.50 -11.20
CA GLU A 21 -23.29 -20.60 -11.80
C GLU A 21 -24.38 -20.31 -10.76
N LEU A 22 -24.31 -20.90 -9.57
CA LEU A 22 -25.28 -20.63 -8.49
C LEU A 22 -25.27 -19.16 -8.06
N ARG A 23 -24.09 -18.56 -8.00
CA ARG A 23 -23.91 -17.13 -7.76
C ARG A 23 -24.60 -16.33 -8.87
N ASN A 24 -24.27 -16.58 -10.12
CA ASN A 24 -24.81 -15.83 -11.26
C ASN A 24 -26.34 -15.99 -11.38
N ASP A 25 -26.90 -17.16 -11.08
CA ASP A 25 -28.34 -17.39 -11.04
C ASP A 25 -29.01 -16.67 -9.86
N LEU A 26 -28.39 -16.66 -8.68
CA LEU A 26 -28.88 -15.90 -7.52
C LEU A 26 -28.81 -14.38 -7.75
N TYR A 27 -27.76 -13.90 -8.41
CA TYR A 27 -27.62 -12.50 -8.80
C TYR A 27 -28.65 -12.13 -9.86
N ARG A 28 -28.89 -13.00 -10.86
CA ARG A 28 -29.99 -12.82 -11.84
C ARG A 28 -31.34 -12.77 -11.16
N GLU A 29 -31.60 -13.62 -10.15
CA GLU A 29 -32.87 -13.65 -9.43
C GLU A 29 -33.05 -12.42 -8.51
N LEU A 30 -31.97 -11.88 -7.95
CA LEU A 30 -31.96 -10.65 -7.15
C LEU A 30 -32.10 -9.38 -8.03
N SER A 31 -31.49 -9.34 -9.20
CA SER A 31 -31.57 -8.20 -10.12
C SER A 31 -32.91 -8.13 -10.84
N THR A 32 -33.45 -9.25 -11.31
CA THR A 32 -34.81 -9.30 -11.89
C THR A 32 -35.89 -8.90 -10.88
N ARG A 33 -35.81 -9.33 -9.61
CA ARG A 33 -36.82 -8.99 -8.57
C ARG A 33 -36.65 -7.62 -7.90
N MET A 34 -35.66 -6.81 -8.27
CA MET A 34 -35.56 -5.41 -7.78
C MET A 34 -36.25 -4.41 -8.70
N VAL A 35 -36.41 -4.74 -9.99
CA VAL A 35 -37.04 -3.90 -11.00
C VAL A 35 -38.57 -3.93 -10.91
N ASP A 36 -39.15 -5.07 -10.50
CA ASP A 36 -40.59 -5.32 -10.66
C ASP A 36 -41.50 -4.96 -9.45
N ASP A 37 -40.94 -4.61 -8.28
CA ASP A 37 -41.71 -4.64 -7.02
C ASP A 37 -42.20 -3.26 -6.50
N TYR A 38 -41.99 -2.13 -7.19
CA TYR A 38 -42.49 -0.83 -6.73
C TYR A 38 -43.00 0.07 -7.87
N LYS A 39 -44.32 0.05 -8.11
CA LYS A 39 -45.00 1.19 -8.75
C LYS A 39 -45.22 2.26 -7.68
N PHE A 40 -44.56 3.39 -7.84
CA PHE A 40 -44.59 4.51 -6.90
C PHE A 40 -45.98 5.14 -6.84
N ASP A 41 -46.45 5.46 -5.64
CA ASP A 41 -47.68 6.22 -5.43
C ASP A 41 -47.33 7.72 -5.56
N GLN A 42 -47.88 8.41 -6.56
CA GLN A 42 -47.56 9.80 -6.96
C GLN A 42 -47.78 10.86 -5.85
N SER A 43 -48.33 10.47 -4.70
CA SER A 43 -48.59 11.36 -3.55
C SER A 43 -47.37 11.66 -2.67
N THR A 44 -46.20 11.06 -2.96
CA THR A 44 -44.96 11.19 -2.15
C THR A 44 -43.81 11.96 -2.81
N GLU A 45 -43.99 12.46 -4.04
CA GLU A 45 -42.98 13.25 -4.76
C GLU A 45 -42.55 14.54 -4.00
N ASP A 46 -43.46 15.14 -3.23
CA ASP A 46 -43.22 16.38 -2.46
C ASP A 46 -42.24 16.23 -1.26
N LYS A 47 -41.72 15.03 -0.98
CA LYS A 47 -40.79 14.78 0.16
C LYS A 47 -39.33 14.58 -0.24
N PHE A 48 -38.98 14.57 -1.52
CA PHE A 48 -37.62 14.29 -1.98
C PHE A 48 -36.86 15.57 -2.39
N LYS A 49 -35.60 15.68 -1.96
CA LYS A 49 -34.70 16.74 -2.39
C LYS A 49 -33.83 16.25 -3.54
N TYR A 50 -33.71 17.08 -4.55
CA TYR A 50 -32.96 16.78 -5.76
C TYR A 50 -31.92 17.86 -6.03
N VAL A 51 -30.87 17.49 -6.78
CA VAL A 51 -29.79 18.41 -7.18
C VAL A 51 -29.43 18.19 -8.65
N GLU A 52 -29.25 19.28 -9.38
CA GLU A 52 -28.74 19.26 -10.76
C GLU A 52 -27.21 19.24 -10.77
N SER A 53 -26.61 18.68 -11.83
CA SER A 53 -25.16 18.56 -11.99
C SER A 53 -24.42 19.90 -11.83
N GLU A 54 -24.94 20.99 -12.40
CA GLU A 54 -24.32 22.33 -12.26
C GLU A 54 -24.26 22.81 -10.80
N LYS A 55 -25.32 22.55 -10.04
CA LYS A 55 -25.41 22.94 -8.64
C LYS A 55 -24.47 22.09 -7.78
N LEU A 56 -24.35 20.80 -8.09
CA LEU A 56 -23.38 19.91 -7.46
C LEU A 56 -21.94 20.37 -7.74
N ILE A 57 -21.61 20.72 -8.98
CA ILE A 57 -20.29 21.27 -9.35
C ILE A 57 -19.97 22.52 -8.53
N ARG A 58 -20.93 23.45 -8.39
CA ARG A 58 -20.76 24.65 -7.55
C ARG A 58 -20.49 24.30 -6.09
N TRP A 59 -21.15 23.27 -5.55
CA TRP A 59 -20.89 22.80 -4.18
C TRP A 59 -19.50 22.19 -4.03
N ILE A 60 -19.09 21.30 -4.94
CA ILE A 60 -17.75 20.69 -4.93
C ILE A 60 -16.66 21.76 -5.09
N ASN A 61 -16.84 22.72 -5.99
CA ASN A 61 -15.88 23.82 -6.19
C ASN A 61 -15.77 24.71 -4.95
N LYS A 62 -16.89 24.94 -4.23
CA LYS A 62 -16.87 25.65 -2.95
C LYS A 62 -16.14 24.82 -1.87
N ASP A 63 -16.40 23.53 -1.80
CA ASP A 63 -15.83 22.65 -0.79
C ASP A 63 -14.31 22.48 -0.98
N THR A 64 -13.85 22.36 -2.23
CA THR A 64 -12.42 22.27 -2.59
C THR A 64 -11.66 23.58 -2.36
N THR A 65 -12.30 24.73 -2.55
CA THR A 65 -11.68 26.05 -2.30
C THR A 65 -11.75 26.49 -0.84
N SER A 66 -12.67 25.93 -0.05
CA SER A 66 -12.79 26.22 1.38
C SER A 66 -11.63 25.62 2.19
N LEU A 67 -11.18 26.35 3.22
CA LEU A 67 -10.19 25.83 4.16
C LEU A 67 -10.77 24.68 4.99
N ILE A 68 -9.92 23.73 5.35
CA ILE A 68 -10.27 22.63 6.24
C ILE A 68 -10.43 23.18 7.68
N PRO A 69 -11.42 22.68 8.46
CA PRO A 69 -11.60 23.10 9.84
C PRO A 69 -10.36 22.94 10.71
N PRO A 70 -10.28 23.68 11.84
CA PRO A 70 -9.15 23.53 12.73
C PRO A 70 -9.19 22.15 13.44
N TYR A 71 -8.03 21.64 13.87
CA TYR A 71 -7.91 20.23 14.27
C TYR A 71 -8.58 19.98 15.63
N ASP A 72 -8.51 20.96 16.52
CA ASP A 72 -9.15 21.01 17.84
C ASP A 72 -10.67 20.86 17.73
N LEU A 73 -11.27 21.41 16.67
CA LEU A 73 -12.70 21.26 16.41
C LEU A 73 -13.06 19.87 15.89
N LEU A 74 -12.22 19.28 15.02
CA LEU A 74 -12.59 18.09 14.25
C LEU A 74 -12.15 16.76 14.88
N PHE A 75 -10.97 16.72 15.51
CA PHE A 75 -10.36 15.47 15.99
C PHE A 75 -11.10 14.70 17.06
N PRO A 76 -11.80 15.33 18.03
CA PRO A 76 -12.66 14.61 18.96
C PRO A 76 -13.67 13.70 18.24
N TRP A 77 -14.14 14.15 17.07
CA TRP A 77 -15.10 13.47 16.21
C TRP A 77 -14.43 12.44 15.30
N LEU A 78 -13.26 12.74 14.73
CA LEU A 78 -12.53 11.83 13.83
C LEU A 78 -11.96 10.61 14.55
N HIS A 79 -11.50 10.76 15.80
CA HIS A 79 -10.97 9.65 16.59
C HIS A 79 -12.03 8.77 17.24
N SER A 80 -13.31 9.18 17.16
CA SER A 80 -14.42 8.49 17.83
C SER A 80 -14.28 8.44 19.36
N TYR A 81 -13.61 9.45 19.96
CA TYR A 81 -13.57 9.64 21.41
C TYR A 81 -14.78 10.41 21.93
N SER A 82 -15.40 11.24 21.09
CA SER A 82 -16.56 12.04 21.47
C SER A 82 -17.84 11.20 21.52
N ILE A 83 -18.58 11.32 22.63
CA ILE A 83 -19.94 10.77 22.82
C ILE A 83 -20.99 11.89 22.62
N ASP A 84 -20.56 13.14 22.51
CA ASP A 84 -21.43 14.30 22.37
C ASP A 84 -22.06 14.37 20.97
N ALA A 85 -22.89 15.39 20.67
CA ALA A 85 -23.37 15.64 19.30
C ALA A 85 -22.33 16.40 18.46
N PRO A 86 -22.12 16.04 17.17
CA PRO A 86 -21.15 16.71 16.30
C PRO A 86 -21.42 18.22 16.20
N PRO A 87 -20.43 19.05 15.80
CA PRO A 87 -20.61 20.50 15.73
C PRO A 87 -21.85 20.86 14.90
N SER A 88 -22.77 21.64 15.47
CA SER A 88 -24.11 21.88 14.93
C SER A 88 -24.14 22.56 13.55
N SER A 89 -23.05 23.21 13.14
CA SER A 89 -22.89 23.78 11.79
C SER A 89 -22.48 22.75 10.73
N GLY A 90 -22.12 21.51 11.12
CA GLY A 90 -21.38 20.57 10.28
C GLY A 90 -20.05 21.17 9.78
N ILE A 91 -19.32 20.43 8.94
CA ILE A 91 -18.11 20.95 8.25
C ILE A 91 -18.51 21.80 7.02
N GLY A 92 -19.80 21.89 6.69
CA GLY A 92 -20.28 22.59 5.50
C GLY A 92 -20.02 21.85 4.17
N ARG A 93 -19.48 20.62 4.23
CA ARG A 93 -19.07 19.84 3.06
C ARG A 93 -20.15 18.92 2.50
N THR A 94 -19.96 18.59 1.23
CA THR A 94 -20.80 17.72 0.41
C THR A 94 -20.14 16.36 0.28
N MET A 95 -20.87 15.30 0.59
CA MET A 95 -20.43 13.92 0.38
C MET A 95 -21.21 13.29 -0.77
N ILE A 96 -20.52 12.57 -1.65
CA ILE A 96 -21.14 11.90 -2.80
C ILE A 96 -21.10 10.39 -2.56
N VAL A 97 -22.25 9.74 -2.65
CA VAL A 97 -22.39 8.31 -2.36
C VAL A 97 -23.02 7.61 -3.55
N ARG A 98 -22.38 6.54 -4.00
CA ARG A 98 -22.90 5.67 -5.04
C ARG A 98 -23.95 4.74 -4.45
N SER A 99 -25.16 4.77 -4.97
CA SER A 99 -26.28 3.94 -4.46
C SER A 99 -26.49 2.63 -5.22
N ARG A 100 -25.61 2.28 -6.17
CA ARG A 100 -25.60 1.01 -6.92
C ARG A 100 -24.21 0.65 -7.43
N GLN A 101 -23.76 -0.58 -7.19
CA GLN A 101 -22.60 -1.16 -7.90
C GLN A 101 -23.06 -1.56 -9.31
N ILE A 102 -22.31 -1.19 -10.34
CA ILE A 102 -22.61 -1.61 -11.72
C ILE A 102 -22.32 -3.11 -11.80
N LEU A 103 -23.36 -3.93 -11.65
CA LEU A 103 -23.27 -5.40 -11.71
C LEU A 103 -24.16 -5.99 -12.81
N ASP A 104 -24.96 -5.18 -13.50
CA ASP A 104 -26.02 -5.63 -14.41
C ASP A 104 -25.84 -5.24 -15.89
N PHE A 105 -24.62 -4.88 -16.31
CA PHE A 105 -24.32 -4.55 -17.71
C PHE A 105 -22.98 -5.13 -18.12
N ASP A 106 -22.72 -5.18 -19.42
CA ASP A 106 -21.41 -5.42 -20.02
C ASP A 106 -20.42 -4.30 -19.66
N ILE A 107 -20.31 -3.86 -18.40
CA ILE A 107 -19.55 -2.71 -17.95
C ILE A 107 -18.65 -3.12 -16.76
N LEU A 108 -17.38 -2.67 -16.75
CA LEU A 108 -16.42 -3.00 -15.69
C LEU A 108 -16.83 -2.47 -14.31
N GLU A 109 -16.62 -3.26 -13.24
CA GLU A 109 -17.05 -2.98 -11.85
C GLU A 109 -16.50 -1.64 -11.29
N ASP A 110 -15.26 -1.29 -11.64
CA ASP A 110 -14.56 -0.07 -11.20
C ASP A 110 -14.78 1.15 -12.13
N SER A 111 -15.74 1.06 -13.03
CA SER A 111 -16.10 2.13 -13.97
C SER A 111 -17.36 2.88 -13.52
N GLY A 112 -17.63 4.04 -14.13
CA GLY A 112 -18.80 4.86 -13.79
C GLY A 112 -18.75 5.42 -12.36
N ILE A 113 -17.63 6.06 -12.00
CA ILE A 113 -17.41 6.61 -10.66
C ILE A 113 -17.30 8.12 -10.77
N LEU A 114 -18.07 8.86 -9.97
CA LEU A 114 -17.92 10.30 -9.85
C LEU A 114 -16.72 10.65 -8.96
N LYS A 115 -16.07 11.79 -9.21
CA LYS A 115 -14.96 12.28 -8.39
C LYS A 115 -15.37 12.43 -6.93
N ASN A 116 -14.48 12.09 -6.01
CA ASN A 116 -14.69 12.07 -4.57
C ASN A 116 -15.92 11.27 -4.10
N SER A 117 -16.38 10.27 -4.88
CA SER A 117 -17.48 9.41 -4.43
C SER A 117 -17.02 8.21 -3.62
N VAL A 118 -17.88 7.77 -2.70
CA VAL A 118 -17.69 6.56 -1.89
C VAL A 118 -18.75 5.50 -2.19
N ASP A 119 -18.43 4.25 -1.89
CA ASP A 119 -19.37 3.13 -1.97
C ASP A 119 -20.03 2.83 -0.62
N PRO A 120 -21.16 2.11 -0.61
CA PRO A 120 -21.81 1.72 0.63
C PRO A 120 -20.91 0.93 1.58
N SER A 121 -20.01 0.08 1.05
CA SER A 121 -19.05 -0.69 1.85
C SER A 121 -18.00 0.16 2.57
N ASP A 122 -17.80 1.42 2.16
CA ASP A 122 -16.89 2.36 2.84
C ASP A 122 -17.53 2.95 4.11
N ILE A 123 -18.86 3.06 4.13
CA ILE A 123 -19.65 3.75 5.16
C ILE A 123 -20.29 2.77 6.13
N PHE A 124 -20.83 1.66 5.62
CA PHE A 124 -21.57 0.67 6.38
C PHE A 124 -20.68 -0.49 6.83
N VAL A 125 -21.12 -1.19 7.88
CA VAL A 125 -20.47 -2.39 8.37
C VAL A 125 -20.64 -3.51 7.34
N SER A 126 -19.54 -3.94 6.72
CA SER A 126 -19.55 -5.10 5.84
C SER A 126 -19.56 -6.39 6.64
N TRP A 127 -20.41 -7.34 6.26
CA TRP A 127 -20.44 -8.66 6.88
C TRP A 127 -19.40 -9.62 6.29
N THR A 128 -18.68 -9.23 5.24
CA THR A 128 -17.57 -10.01 4.71
C THR A 128 -16.26 -9.80 5.46
N ASP A 129 -16.15 -8.72 6.25
CA ASP A 129 -14.97 -8.42 7.05
C ASP A 129 -14.71 -9.52 8.10
N SER A 130 -13.45 -9.96 8.24
CA SER A 130 -13.05 -11.09 9.11
C SER A 130 -13.53 -10.98 10.56
N ILE A 131 -13.61 -9.76 11.07
CA ILE A 131 -14.07 -9.42 12.42
C ILE A 131 -15.56 -9.72 12.56
N ASN A 132 -16.34 -9.32 11.55
CA ASN A 132 -17.78 -9.49 11.52
C ASN A 132 -18.17 -10.92 11.13
N GLN A 133 -17.31 -11.66 10.42
CA GLN A 133 -17.48 -13.09 10.22
C GLN A 133 -17.53 -13.84 11.55
N ASN A 134 -16.82 -13.43 12.60
CA ASN A 134 -16.91 -14.07 13.91
C ASN A 134 -18.26 -13.81 14.60
N MET A 135 -18.77 -12.60 14.44
CA MET A 135 -20.11 -12.18 14.87
C MET A 135 -21.22 -12.98 14.20
N LEU A 136 -21.18 -13.03 12.87
CA LEU A 136 -22.09 -13.83 12.07
C LEU A 136 -21.92 -15.31 12.40
N ARG A 137 -20.69 -15.81 12.52
CA ARG A 137 -20.43 -17.21 12.91
C ARG A 137 -21.06 -17.52 14.25
N PHE A 138 -20.91 -16.66 15.26
CA PHE A 138 -21.55 -16.83 16.56
C PHE A 138 -23.07 -16.95 16.45
N TYR A 139 -23.68 -16.16 15.57
CA TYR A 139 -25.11 -16.23 15.30
C TYR A 139 -25.51 -17.48 14.46
N ILE A 140 -24.65 -17.88 13.51
CA ILE A 140 -24.89 -18.93 12.51
C ILE A 140 -24.49 -20.34 13.02
N THR A 141 -23.84 -20.48 14.19
CA THR A 141 -23.19 -21.75 14.63
C THR A 141 -24.13 -22.96 14.81
N ASN A 142 -25.44 -22.80 14.60
CA ASN A 142 -26.44 -23.86 14.78
C ASN A 142 -27.19 -24.32 13.50
N LYS A 143 -26.78 -23.94 12.27
CA LYS A 143 -27.45 -24.44 11.04
C LYS A 143 -26.46 -24.83 9.93
N SER A 144 -26.90 -25.76 9.08
CA SER A 144 -26.09 -26.45 8.06
C SER A 144 -25.63 -25.54 6.91
N ILE A 145 -24.55 -25.95 6.22
CA ILE A 145 -23.76 -25.14 5.28
C ILE A 145 -24.55 -24.63 4.05
N LEU A 146 -25.72 -25.20 3.72
CA LEU A 146 -26.57 -24.73 2.60
C LEU A 146 -27.47 -23.52 2.95
N ASP A 147 -27.61 -23.18 4.24
CA ASP A 147 -28.58 -22.18 4.71
C ASP A 147 -28.01 -20.75 4.85
N ASN A 148 -26.77 -20.47 4.45
CA ASN A 148 -26.13 -19.18 4.77
C ASN A 148 -26.90 -17.95 4.28
N PHE A 149 -27.53 -17.98 3.10
CA PHE A 149 -28.28 -16.83 2.58
C PHE A 149 -29.65 -16.66 3.26
N ILE A 150 -30.39 -17.75 3.44
CA ILE A 150 -31.66 -17.75 4.20
C ILE A 150 -31.38 -17.28 5.62
N THR A 151 -30.29 -17.76 6.23
CA THR A 151 -29.86 -17.37 7.57
C THR A 151 -29.41 -15.91 7.64
N ILE A 152 -28.72 -15.36 6.62
CA ILE A 152 -28.39 -13.92 6.56
C ILE A 152 -29.65 -13.07 6.40
N ARG A 153 -30.61 -13.51 5.57
CA ARG A 153 -31.89 -12.82 5.39
C ARG A 153 -32.69 -12.80 6.69
N ASP A 154 -32.77 -13.94 7.38
CA ASP A 154 -33.42 -14.08 8.69
C ASP A 154 -32.72 -13.21 9.75
N PHE A 155 -31.39 -13.23 9.77
CA PHE A 155 -30.59 -12.38 10.66
C PHE A 155 -30.84 -10.88 10.42
N LEU A 156 -30.86 -10.44 9.16
CA LEU A 156 -31.19 -9.06 8.81
C LEU A 156 -32.61 -8.69 9.18
N ASN A 157 -33.55 -9.63 9.02
CA ASN A 157 -34.93 -9.44 9.43
C ASN A 157 -35.04 -9.26 10.95
N GLU A 158 -34.32 -10.08 11.74
CA GLU A 158 -34.22 -9.90 13.19
C GLU A 158 -33.58 -8.57 13.58
N ILE A 159 -32.50 -8.16 12.90
CA ILE A 159 -31.88 -6.85 13.12
C ILE A 159 -32.90 -5.73 12.87
N LEU A 160 -33.64 -5.76 11.76
CA LEU A 160 -34.60 -4.71 11.41
C LEU A 160 -35.80 -4.72 12.37
N CYS A 161 -36.25 -5.89 12.84
CA CYS A 161 -37.26 -6.01 13.89
C CYS A 161 -36.76 -5.44 15.23
N TRP A 162 -35.51 -5.71 15.59
CA TRP A 162 -34.85 -5.13 16.76
C TRP A 162 -34.77 -3.60 16.64
N ILE A 163 -34.36 -3.07 15.49
CA ILE A 163 -34.33 -1.63 15.19
C ILE A 163 -35.73 -1.00 15.34
N THR A 164 -36.75 -1.64 14.76
CA THR A 164 -38.16 -1.19 14.85
C THR A 164 -38.62 -1.10 16.31
N THR A 165 -38.30 -2.12 17.11
CA THR A 165 -38.70 -2.22 18.51
C THR A 165 -37.96 -1.22 19.39
N HIS A 166 -36.66 -1.01 19.15
CA HIS A 166 -35.83 -0.12 19.97
C HIS A 166 -35.92 1.36 19.62
N LEU A 167 -36.16 1.71 18.35
CA LEU A 167 -36.27 3.11 17.91
C LEU A 167 -37.72 3.61 17.77
N GLY A 168 -38.72 2.72 17.78
CA GLY A 168 -40.11 3.10 17.56
C GLY A 168 -40.41 3.60 16.14
N ILE A 169 -39.52 3.36 15.17
CA ILE A 169 -39.71 3.72 13.76
C ILE A 169 -40.64 2.68 13.13
N SER A 170 -41.81 3.10 12.64
CA SER A 170 -42.73 2.21 11.93
C SER A 170 -42.19 1.88 10.52
N ILE A 171 -41.48 0.76 10.38
CA ILE A 171 -41.04 0.25 9.09
C ILE A 171 -42.12 -0.70 8.55
N SER A 172 -42.73 -0.37 7.40
CA SER A 172 -43.69 -1.27 6.74
C SER A 172 -43.01 -2.58 6.30
N ASP A 173 -43.78 -3.68 6.20
CA ASP A 173 -43.23 -4.98 5.78
C ASP A 173 -42.64 -4.94 4.35
N THR A 174 -43.23 -4.11 3.48
CA THR A 174 -42.70 -3.83 2.14
C THR A 174 -41.33 -3.15 2.20
N THR A 175 -41.19 -2.10 3.02
CA THR A 175 -39.92 -1.39 3.22
C THR A 175 -38.86 -2.29 3.87
N ARG A 176 -39.24 -3.13 4.83
CA ARG A 176 -38.33 -4.09 5.47
C ARG A 176 -37.73 -5.05 4.46
N THR A 177 -38.56 -5.60 3.57
CA THR A 177 -38.10 -6.51 2.51
C THR A 177 -37.10 -5.84 1.57
N ILE A 178 -37.34 -4.58 1.22
CA ILE A 178 -36.45 -3.77 0.37
C ILE A 178 -35.11 -3.52 1.06
N LEU A 179 -35.10 -3.12 2.33
CA LEU A 179 -33.88 -2.88 3.09
C LEU A 179 -33.02 -4.15 3.19
N ILE A 180 -33.64 -5.31 3.41
CA ILE A 180 -32.93 -6.60 3.41
C ILE A 180 -32.31 -6.87 2.04
N LYS A 181 -33.05 -6.65 0.94
CA LYS A 181 -32.52 -6.80 -0.44
C LYS A 181 -31.29 -5.90 -0.65
N ILE A 182 -31.33 -4.64 -0.22
CA ILE A 182 -30.20 -3.71 -0.35
C ILE A 182 -28.98 -4.18 0.47
N CYS A 183 -29.21 -4.54 1.73
CA CYS A 183 -28.15 -5.02 2.62
C CYS A 183 -27.43 -6.23 2.01
N ILE A 184 -28.21 -7.17 1.47
CA ILE A 184 -27.72 -8.36 0.76
C ILE A 184 -26.94 -7.98 -0.50
N HIS A 185 -27.48 -7.09 -1.31
CA HIS A 185 -26.86 -6.65 -2.55
C HIS A 185 -25.46 -6.08 -2.31
N PHE A 186 -25.30 -5.19 -1.31
CA PHE A 186 -24.01 -4.57 -1.00
C PHE A 186 -23.14 -5.34 -0.01
N LYS A 187 -23.64 -6.47 0.54
CA LYS A 187 -22.98 -7.23 1.60
C LYS A 187 -22.71 -6.41 2.87
N ILE A 188 -23.67 -5.56 3.24
CA ILE A 188 -23.58 -4.61 4.37
C ILE A 188 -24.71 -4.80 5.38
N LEU A 189 -24.43 -4.56 6.65
CA LEU A 189 -25.45 -4.44 7.69
C LEU A 189 -26.01 -3.00 7.72
N PRO A 190 -27.24 -2.79 8.24
CA PRO A 190 -27.86 -1.46 8.35
C PRO A 190 -27.25 -0.60 9.47
N PHE A 191 -25.96 -0.77 9.75
CA PHE A 191 -25.19 -0.06 10.75
C PHE A 191 -24.04 0.66 10.05
N LEU A 192 -23.82 1.92 10.39
CA LEU A 192 -22.60 2.64 10.01
C LEU A 192 -21.41 2.03 10.75
N ARG A 193 -20.21 2.13 10.18
CA ARG A 193 -18.99 1.62 10.83
C ARG A 193 -18.71 2.27 12.19
N THR A 194 -19.32 3.42 12.44
CA THR A 194 -19.24 4.21 13.66
C THR A 194 -20.28 3.82 14.72
N ASP A 195 -21.26 2.96 14.40
CA ASP A 195 -22.36 2.53 15.29
C ASP A 195 -21.95 1.49 16.34
N PHE A 196 -20.75 1.60 16.90
CA PHE A 196 -20.19 0.59 17.80
C PHE A 196 -21.08 0.29 19.01
N GLN A 197 -21.68 1.33 19.60
CA GLN A 197 -22.53 1.18 20.79
C GLN A 197 -23.81 0.37 20.47
N THR A 198 -24.47 0.66 19.36
CA THR A 198 -25.67 -0.06 18.91
C THR A 198 -25.36 -1.51 18.56
N ILE A 199 -24.23 -1.76 17.90
CA ILE A 199 -23.78 -3.13 17.60
C ILE A 199 -23.49 -3.89 18.90
N LYS A 200 -22.83 -3.26 19.87
CA LYS A 200 -22.58 -3.85 21.19
C LYS A 200 -23.87 -4.20 21.94
N GLU A 201 -24.89 -3.34 21.87
CA GLU A 201 -26.22 -3.59 22.44
C GLU A 201 -26.90 -4.80 21.78
N LEU A 202 -26.86 -4.89 20.44
CA LEU A 202 -27.39 -6.02 19.69
C LEU A 202 -26.70 -7.35 20.09
N CYS A 203 -25.38 -7.34 20.30
CA CYS A 203 -24.64 -8.52 20.75
C CYS A 203 -24.88 -8.87 22.23
N GLY A 204 -25.23 -7.88 23.05
CA GLY A 204 -25.27 -7.96 24.51
C GLY A 204 -26.60 -8.39 25.12
N SER A 205 -27.66 -8.62 24.32
CA SER A 205 -28.99 -9.00 24.84
C SER A 205 -29.22 -10.52 24.97
N ASN A 206 -28.31 -11.37 24.51
CA ASN A 206 -28.46 -12.85 24.56
C ASN A 206 -27.49 -13.58 25.52
N ILE A 207 -26.62 -12.87 26.24
CA ILE A 207 -25.62 -13.52 27.13
C ILE A 207 -26.26 -14.07 28.42
N ASP A 208 -27.44 -13.59 28.82
CA ASP A 208 -28.09 -13.98 30.09
C ASP A 208 -29.10 -15.14 29.98
N LYS A 209 -29.23 -15.80 28.82
CA LYS A 209 -30.24 -16.87 28.62
C LYS A 209 -29.70 -18.18 28.05
N VAL A 210 -28.52 -18.63 28.46
CA VAL A 210 -28.24 -20.08 28.51
C VAL A 210 -27.35 -20.35 29.72
N GLY A 211 -27.92 -20.99 30.75
CA GLY A 211 -27.21 -21.27 31.99
C GLY A 211 -26.00 -22.18 31.79
N VAL A 212 -24.81 -21.65 32.05
CA VAL A 212 -23.64 -22.43 32.49
C VAL A 212 -22.89 -21.63 33.55
N ASN A 213 -22.56 -22.32 34.63
CA ASN A 213 -21.97 -21.85 35.87
C ASN A 213 -20.84 -20.82 35.73
N THR A 214 -20.88 -19.89 36.69
CA THR A 214 -19.79 -19.06 37.16
C THR A 214 -18.45 -19.81 37.20
N SER A 215 -17.58 -19.51 36.25
CA SER A 215 -16.14 -19.56 36.45
C SER A 215 -15.49 -18.39 35.71
N THR A 216 -14.88 -17.53 36.49
CA THR A 216 -14.01 -16.45 36.05
C THR A 216 -12.87 -17.03 35.22
N ASN A 217 -12.94 -16.90 33.89
CA ASN A 217 -11.83 -16.58 32.98
C ASN A 217 -12.24 -16.94 31.54
N SER A 218 -11.98 -16.00 30.63
CA SER A 218 -12.10 -16.08 29.16
C SER A 218 -13.48 -15.86 28.53
N SER A 219 -13.67 -14.67 27.92
CA SER A 219 -14.32 -14.49 26.59
C SER A 219 -14.67 -13.03 26.19
N ASP A 220 -14.29 -11.99 26.94
CA ASP A 220 -14.41 -10.58 26.49
C ASP A 220 -13.38 -10.14 25.41
N LYS A 221 -12.87 -11.08 24.61
CA LYS A 221 -11.84 -10.82 23.58
C LYS A 221 -12.41 -10.52 22.18
N LEU A 222 -13.68 -10.82 21.90
CA LEU A 222 -14.26 -10.67 20.56
C LEU A 222 -14.34 -9.21 20.07
N TRP A 223 -14.42 -8.25 21.00
CA TRP A 223 -14.68 -6.83 20.69
C TRP A 223 -13.69 -5.84 21.31
N LYS A 224 -12.55 -6.30 21.84
CA LYS A 224 -11.41 -5.43 22.17
C LYS A 224 -10.71 -4.97 20.89
N GLN A 225 -11.43 -4.35 19.98
CA GLN A 225 -10.84 -3.71 18.82
C GLN A 225 -10.49 -2.26 19.14
N TYR A 226 -9.21 -2.08 19.47
CA TYR A 226 -8.42 -0.87 19.27
C TYR A 226 -9.12 0.48 19.54
N THR A 227 -9.82 0.62 20.67
CA THR A 227 -10.22 1.94 21.19
C THR A 227 -9.01 2.85 21.47
N SER A 228 -7.79 2.30 21.45
CA SER A 228 -6.51 3.00 21.65
C SER A 228 -5.69 3.24 20.39
N SER A 229 -6.16 2.87 19.18
CA SER A 229 -5.39 3.12 17.95
C SER A 229 -5.74 4.48 17.35
N PHE A 230 -4.79 5.40 17.31
CA PHE A 230 -4.92 6.72 16.65
C PHE A 230 -4.91 6.63 15.11
N ARG A 231 -5.19 5.45 14.54
CA ARG A 231 -5.07 5.11 13.11
C ARG A 231 -6.37 4.51 12.55
N ARG A 232 -7.51 4.95 13.06
CA ARG A 232 -8.84 4.48 12.63
C ARG A 232 -9.28 5.09 11.29
N PHE A 233 -8.46 4.90 10.25
CA PHE A 233 -8.77 5.30 8.87
C PHE A 233 -10.06 4.63 8.35
N ASP A 234 -10.39 3.46 8.89
CA ASP A 234 -11.60 2.69 8.61
C ASP A 234 -12.91 3.42 8.95
N LEU A 235 -12.89 4.29 9.96
CA LEU A 235 -14.10 5.00 10.39
C LEU A 235 -14.36 6.29 9.62
N GLN A 236 -13.39 6.79 8.85
CA GLN A 236 -13.38 8.18 8.41
C GLN A 236 -14.44 8.49 7.34
N CYS A 237 -14.80 7.53 6.47
CA CYS A 237 -15.89 7.71 5.52
C CYS A 237 -17.25 7.84 6.23
N ALA A 238 -17.53 6.97 7.20
CA ALA A 238 -18.73 7.05 8.03
C ALA A 238 -18.77 8.32 8.88
N LYS A 239 -17.64 8.71 9.48
CA LYS A 239 -17.53 9.98 10.23
C LYS A 239 -17.75 11.21 9.35
N MET A 240 -17.25 11.19 8.11
CA MET A 240 -17.52 12.28 7.19
C MET A 240 -19.00 12.35 6.81
N LEU A 241 -19.69 11.21 6.68
CA LEU A 241 -21.15 11.19 6.47
C LEU A 241 -21.89 11.89 7.61
N GLU A 242 -21.54 11.58 8.86
CA GLU A 242 -22.12 12.21 10.06
C GLU A 242 -21.92 13.73 10.08
N LEU A 243 -20.74 14.19 9.65
CA LEU A 243 -20.32 15.59 9.70
C LEU A 243 -20.74 16.42 8.47
N SER A 244 -21.20 15.75 7.41
CA SER A 244 -21.59 16.40 6.16
C SER A 244 -22.91 17.15 6.29
N THR A 245 -22.99 18.30 5.63
CA THR A 245 -24.24 19.10 5.58
C THR A 245 -25.11 18.72 4.39
N LYS A 246 -24.50 18.12 3.37
CA LYS A 246 -25.16 17.66 2.15
C LYS A 246 -24.63 16.29 1.79
N VAL A 247 -25.51 15.36 1.50
CA VAL A 247 -25.19 14.01 1.01
C VAL A 247 -25.89 13.85 -0.32
N VAL A 248 -25.16 13.55 -1.38
CA VAL A 248 -25.71 13.40 -2.73
C VAL A 248 -25.60 11.95 -3.16
N LEU A 249 -26.75 11.35 -3.45
CA LEU A 249 -26.85 9.98 -3.96
C LEU A 249 -26.91 10.00 -5.48
N TYR A 250 -26.16 9.10 -6.11
CA TYR A 250 -26.23 8.88 -7.55
C TYR A 250 -26.17 7.38 -7.88
N CYS A 251 -26.74 7.02 -9.02
CA CYS A 251 -26.48 5.73 -9.67
C CYS A 251 -26.43 5.94 -11.18
N LEU A 252 -25.86 5.00 -11.92
CA LEU A 252 -25.66 5.13 -13.37
C LEU A 252 -26.57 4.17 -14.15
N ASN A 253 -27.81 4.04 -13.73
CA ASN A 253 -28.73 3.09 -14.35
C ASN A 253 -29.15 3.53 -15.76
N GLU A 254 -29.06 2.63 -16.74
CA GLU A 254 -29.60 2.82 -18.10
C GLU A 254 -30.86 1.97 -18.38
N THR A 255 -31.22 1.03 -17.50
CA THR A 255 -32.44 0.22 -17.69
C THR A 255 -33.69 0.92 -17.18
N CYS A 256 -34.41 1.54 -18.11
CA CYS A 256 -35.83 1.22 -18.32
C CYS A 256 -35.99 1.01 -19.83
N GLN A 257 -36.21 -0.23 -20.25
CA GLN A 257 -36.56 -0.51 -21.64
C GLN A 257 -37.81 0.32 -22.00
N GLY A 258 -37.65 1.28 -22.92
CA GLY A 258 -38.75 1.76 -23.76
C GLY A 258 -39.50 3.03 -23.36
N ASP A 259 -39.26 3.66 -22.21
CA ASP A 259 -39.92 4.92 -21.85
C ASP A 259 -38.93 5.96 -21.29
N GLU A 260 -39.15 7.23 -21.62
CA GLU A 260 -38.42 8.43 -21.18
C GLU A 260 -38.44 8.59 -19.64
N HIS A 261 -37.72 7.74 -18.92
CA HIS A 261 -37.62 7.80 -17.46
C HIS A 261 -36.51 8.75 -17.02
N GLU A 262 -36.88 9.87 -16.39
CA GLU A 262 -35.95 10.80 -15.77
C GLU A 262 -35.40 10.19 -14.44
N HIS A 263 -34.08 10.19 -14.21
CA HIS A 263 -33.44 9.46 -13.08
C HIS A 263 -33.94 9.83 -11.67
N PHE A 264 -34.63 10.96 -11.51
CA PHE A 264 -35.14 11.38 -10.21
C PHE A 264 -36.23 10.44 -9.62
N THR A 265 -36.75 9.50 -10.41
CA THR A 265 -37.65 8.42 -9.95
C THR A 265 -36.92 7.09 -9.67
N CYS A 266 -35.58 7.10 -9.60
CA CYS A 266 -34.79 5.89 -9.42
C CYS A 266 -35.06 5.19 -8.07
N SER A 267 -35.65 3.99 -8.14
CA SER A 267 -35.99 3.16 -6.97
C SER A 267 -34.76 2.83 -6.11
N TYR A 268 -33.59 2.59 -6.71
CA TYR A 268 -32.36 2.30 -5.96
C TYR A 268 -31.89 3.49 -5.12
N CYS A 269 -31.82 4.70 -5.70
CA CYS A 269 -31.43 5.90 -4.97
C CYS A 269 -32.38 6.18 -3.80
N ILE A 270 -33.69 6.02 -4.05
CA ILE A 270 -34.73 6.23 -3.04
C ILE A 270 -34.61 5.20 -1.91
N ASN A 271 -34.49 3.91 -2.24
CA ASN A 271 -34.37 2.84 -1.27
C ASN A 271 -33.08 2.98 -0.43
N PHE A 272 -31.98 3.39 -1.06
CA PHE A 272 -30.72 3.65 -0.35
C PHE A 272 -30.81 4.86 0.59
N LYS A 273 -31.55 5.91 0.20
CA LYS A 273 -31.87 7.03 1.10
C LYS A 273 -32.59 6.55 2.36
N PHE A 274 -33.54 5.63 2.24
CA PHE A 274 -34.21 5.05 3.41
C PHE A 274 -33.25 4.29 4.32
N LEU A 275 -32.33 3.50 3.76
CA LEU A 275 -31.29 2.82 4.55
C LEU A 275 -30.43 3.82 5.32
N LEU A 276 -29.96 4.88 4.66
CA LEU A 276 -29.19 5.95 5.31
C LEU A 276 -29.98 6.65 6.42
N ASN A 277 -31.26 6.93 6.21
CA ASN A 277 -32.11 7.55 7.23
C ASN A 277 -32.24 6.66 8.47
N VAL A 278 -32.45 5.35 8.30
CA VAL A 278 -32.53 4.39 9.40
C VAL A 278 -31.21 4.35 10.18
N SER A 279 -30.09 4.23 9.47
CA SER A 279 -28.77 4.12 10.12
C SER A 279 -28.32 5.41 10.79
N LEU A 280 -28.55 6.58 10.19
CA LEU A 280 -28.27 7.87 10.84
C LEU A 280 -29.18 8.12 12.04
N SER A 281 -30.41 7.61 12.04
CA SER A 281 -31.31 7.69 13.19
C SER A 281 -30.84 6.83 14.36
N LEU A 282 -30.14 5.72 14.10
CA LEU A 282 -29.56 4.86 15.15
C LEU A 282 -28.45 5.56 15.94
N LEU A 283 -27.71 6.49 15.33
CA LEU A 283 -26.69 7.30 16.00
C LEU A 283 -27.30 8.35 16.95
N ASN A 284 -28.41 8.95 16.56
CA ASN A 284 -29.00 10.12 17.22
C ASN A 284 -30.03 9.79 18.32
N LYS A 285 -29.98 8.60 18.94
CA LYS A 285 -30.90 8.18 20.02
C LYS A 285 -31.06 9.23 21.15
N ASN A 286 -30.08 10.12 21.33
CA ASN A 286 -30.01 11.09 22.42
C ASN A 286 -30.06 12.58 22.01
N SER A 287 -30.07 12.93 20.71
CA SER A 287 -29.99 14.33 20.26
C SER A 287 -31.30 14.83 19.63
N LYS A 288 -31.73 16.04 20.01
CA LYS A 288 -32.99 16.68 19.55
C LYS A 288 -32.83 17.51 18.26
N GLU A 289 -31.67 17.48 17.60
CA GLU A 289 -31.39 18.33 16.45
C GLU A 289 -31.81 17.68 15.11
N THR A 290 -32.19 18.56 14.17
CA THR A 290 -32.62 18.38 12.76
C THR A 290 -32.61 16.96 12.18
N SER A 291 -33.72 16.54 11.57
CA SER A 291 -33.81 15.29 10.80
C SER A 291 -32.74 15.26 9.69
N PHE A 292 -31.90 14.22 9.69
CA PHE A 292 -30.92 13.99 8.63
C PHE A 292 -31.54 13.89 7.23
N GLU A 293 -32.85 13.61 7.16
CA GLU A 293 -33.63 13.62 5.91
C GLU A 293 -33.46 14.91 5.10
N ASP A 294 -33.27 16.04 5.77
CA ASP A 294 -33.09 17.34 5.13
C ASP A 294 -31.73 17.51 4.42
N LYS A 295 -30.76 16.64 4.72
CA LYS A 295 -29.38 16.70 4.19
C LYS A 295 -29.17 15.83 2.95
N ILE A 296 -30.07 14.90 2.64
CA ILE A 296 -29.87 13.91 1.56
C ILE A 296 -30.58 14.35 0.28
N TYR A 297 -29.81 14.43 -0.81
CA TYR A 297 -30.22 14.81 -2.15
C TYR A 297 -30.00 13.66 -3.13
N ILE A 298 -30.83 13.56 -4.17
CA ILE A 298 -30.61 12.66 -5.31
C ILE A 298 -30.17 13.48 -6.52
N LEU A 299 -29.10 13.03 -7.21
CA LEU A 299 -28.60 13.67 -8.43
C LEU A 299 -29.58 13.46 -9.59
N LYS A 300 -30.00 14.54 -10.25
CA LYS A 300 -30.78 14.51 -11.48
C LYS A 300 -29.85 14.38 -12.69
N HIS A 301 -30.11 13.38 -13.53
CA HIS A 301 -29.46 13.21 -14.83
C HIS A 301 -30.35 12.38 -15.75
N ASN A 302 -30.21 12.55 -17.06
CA ASN A 302 -30.96 11.83 -18.08
C ASN A 302 -30.00 10.88 -18.81
N GLY A 303 -29.49 9.88 -18.09
CA GLY A 303 -28.44 8.98 -18.56
C GLY A 303 -27.02 9.48 -18.29
N ILE A 304 -26.03 8.64 -18.58
CA ILE A 304 -24.61 8.91 -18.25
C ILE A 304 -24.02 10.09 -19.02
N GLU A 305 -24.41 10.25 -20.29
CA GLU A 305 -23.95 11.31 -21.18
C GLU A 305 -24.34 12.71 -20.72
N SER A 306 -25.41 12.81 -19.91
CA SER A 306 -25.87 14.09 -19.36
C SER A 306 -25.08 14.55 -18.12
N ILE A 307 -24.23 13.69 -17.57
CA ILE A 307 -23.35 14.04 -16.45
C ILE A 307 -22.10 14.72 -17.02
N PRO A 308 -21.78 15.96 -16.61
CA PRO A 308 -20.59 16.65 -17.09
C PRO A 308 -19.30 15.89 -16.77
N ASP A 309 -18.36 15.86 -17.73
CA ASP A 309 -17.03 15.24 -17.60
C ASP A 309 -16.25 15.73 -16.36
N GLU A 310 -16.52 16.96 -15.92
CA GLU A 310 -15.93 17.53 -14.71
C GLU A 310 -16.23 16.71 -13.45
N LEU A 311 -17.41 16.07 -13.38
CA LEU A 311 -17.84 15.22 -12.26
C LEU A 311 -17.39 13.76 -12.41
N ILE A 312 -17.04 13.32 -13.62
CA ILE A 312 -16.69 11.93 -13.89
C ILE A 312 -15.23 11.70 -13.46
N GLY A 313 -15.03 10.73 -12.56
CA GLY A 313 -13.71 10.23 -12.17
C GLY A 313 -13.27 9.08 -13.08
N THR A 314 -14.06 8.01 -13.12
CA THR A 314 -13.92 6.93 -14.11
C THR A 314 -15.19 6.88 -14.97
N PRO A 315 -15.10 7.05 -16.31
CA PRO A 315 -16.24 6.85 -17.19
C PRO A 315 -16.74 5.40 -17.12
N PRO A 316 -17.99 5.10 -17.53
CA PRO A 316 -18.46 3.73 -17.70
C PRO A 316 -17.70 3.08 -18.86
N LEU A 317 -17.31 1.81 -18.73
CA LEU A 317 -16.47 1.14 -19.73
C LEU A 317 -17.03 -0.22 -20.10
N ASN A 318 -17.30 -0.44 -21.39
CA ASN A 318 -18.01 -1.62 -21.88
C ASN A 318 -17.07 -2.80 -22.21
N ILE A 319 -17.38 -4.00 -21.73
CA ILE A 319 -16.67 -5.28 -21.85
C ILE A 319 -16.59 -5.77 -23.31
N ASP A 320 -17.51 -5.38 -24.19
CA ASP A 320 -17.50 -5.84 -25.59
C ASP A 320 -16.65 -4.97 -26.53
N ILE A 321 -16.43 -3.68 -26.21
CA ILE A 321 -15.46 -2.82 -26.92
C ILE A 321 -14.01 -3.29 -26.65
N GLU A 322 -13.84 -4.11 -25.62
CA GLU A 322 -12.57 -4.58 -25.10
C GLU A 322 -12.00 -5.83 -25.81
N LYS A 323 -12.82 -6.67 -26.45
CA LYS A 323 -12.31 -7.91 -27.09
C LYS A 323 -11.48 -7.67 -28.36
N ASP A 324 -11.84 -6.66 -29.16
CA ASP A 324 -11.16 -6.37 -30.44
C ASP A 324 -10.01 -5.36 -30.30
N ASN A 325 -10.03 -4.49 -29.27
CA ASN A 325 -9.05 -3.40 -29.09
C ASN A 325 -7.98 -3.66 -28.01
N LEU A 326 -8.12 -4.70 -27.17
CA LEU A 326 -7.21 -4.92 -26.03
C LEU A 326 -6.09 -5.94 -26.26
N ASN A 327 -6.01 -6.63 -27.40
CA ASN A 327 -4.95 -7.63 -27.53
C ASN A 327 -3.59 -6.90 -27.70
N PRO A 328 -2.74 -6.85 -26.65
CA PRO A 328 -1.49 -6.09 -26.69
C PRO A 328 -0.53 -6.69 -27.72
N GLU A 329 -0.70 -7.99 -28.00
CA GLU A 329 0.05 -8.76 -28.99
C GLU A 329 -0.34 -8.38 -30.44
N ILE A 330 -1.56 -7.87 -30.65
CA ILE A 330 -2.06 -7.43 -31.97
C ILE A 330 -1.76 -5.94 -32.20
N ASN A 331 -1.88 -5.11 -31.16
CA ASN A 331 -1.76 -3.64 -31.26
C ASN A 331 -0.34 -3.10 -30.97
N GLY A 332 0.60 -3.95 -30.54
CA GLY A 332 1.97 -3.55 -30.24
C GLY A 332 2.09 -2.55 -29.09
N CYS A 333 1.09 -2.39 -28.23
CA CYS A 333 1.13 -1.46 -27.10
C CYS A 333 1.19 -2.24 -25.78
N ILE A 334 1.94 -1.73 -24.80
CA ILE A 334 2.05 -2.27 -23.44
C ILE A 334 0.81 -1.89 -22.60
N THR A 335 0.32 -0.67 -22.82
CA THR A 335 -0.83 -0.06 -22.11
C THR A 335 -2.08 0.00 -22.97
N THR A 336 -3.23 -0.11 -22.31
CA THR A 336 -4.55 0.03 -22.93
C THR A 336 -5.12 1.43 -22.65
N PRO A 337 -6.12 1.91 -23.42
CA PRO A 337 -6.82 3.15 -23.11
C PRO A 337 -7.40 3.15 -21.68
N TYR A 338 -7.92 1.99 -21.25
CA TYR A 338 -8.47 1.77 -19.92
C TYR A 338 -7.46 2.01 -18.81
N ASP A 339 -6.25 1.46 -18.99
CA ASP A 339 -5.16 1.62 -18.04
C ASP A 339 -4.82 3.09 -17.77
N ILE A 340 -4.90 3.93 -18.80
CA ILE A 340 -4.61 5.37 -18.70
C ILE A 340 -5.76 6.12 -18.03
N ILE A 341 -7.00 5.78 -18.35
CA ILE A 341 -8.18 6.34 -17.68
C ILE A 341 -8.11 6.03 -16.17
N LEU A 342 -7.78 4.79 -15.83
CA LEU A 342 -7.68 4.35 -14.44
C LEU A 342 -6.50 5.01 -13.71
N PHE A 343 -5.34 5.13 -14.38
CA PHE A 343 -4.19 5.90 -13.87
C PHE A 343 -4.55 7.38 -13.62
N ASN A 344 -5.37 8.00 -14.46
CA ASN A 344 -5.76 9.39 -14.25
C ASN A 344 -6.71 9.57 -13.05
N ASN A 345 -7.34 8.50 -12.54
CA ASN A 345 -8.22 8.55 -11.37
C ASN A 345 -7.50 8.19 -10.05
N TRP A 346 -6.91 9.19 -9.41
CA TRP A 346 -6.26 9.06 -8.10
C TRP A 346 -7.24 8.76 -6.95
N ASP A 347 -8.55 8.99 -7.13
CA ASP A 347 -9.54 8.73 -6.10
C ASP A 347 -9.72 7.23 -5.87
N ARG A 348 -9.63 6.40 -6.90
CA ARG A 348 -9.97 4.97 -6.85
C ARG A 348 -8.82 4.03 -7.17
N ALA A 349 -7.87 4.44 -8.02
CA ALA A 349 -6.84 3.55 -8.52
C ALA A 349 -5.56 3.55 -7.67
N PHE A 350 -5.61 3.88 -6.38
CA PHE A 350 -4.39 4.14 -5.61
C PHE A 350 -3.49 2.88 -5.46
N LYS A 351 -4.08 1.69 -5.45
CA LYS A 351 -3.35 0.42 -5.53
C LYS A 351 -2.55 0.25 -6.82
N ILE A 352 -3.10 0.71 -7.94
CA ILE A 352 -2.42 0.67 -9.24
C ILE A 352 -1.23 1.62 -9.23
N HIS A 353 -1.43 2.81 -8.66
CA HIS A 353 -0.34 3.77 -8.48
C HIS A 353 0.78 3.19 -7.60
N GLU A 354 0.47 2.51 -6.49
CA GLU A 354 1.49 1.84 -5.67
C GLU A 354 2.29 0.81 -6.48
N LYS A 355 1.61 -0.05 -7.24
CA LYS A 355 2.27 -1.07 -8.07
C LYS A 355 3.08 -0.49 -9.21
N LEU A 356 2.60 0.57 -9.86
CA LEU A 356 3.31 1.27 -10.93
C LEU A 356 4.55 1.98 -10.40
N GLU A 357 4.42 2.72 -9.29
CA GLU A 357 5.55 3.39 -8.65
C GLU A 357 6.59 2.36 -8.21
N MET A 358 6.15 1.22 -7.66
CA MET A 358 7.01 0.11 -7.31
C MET A 358 7.76 -0.42 -8.54
N ALA A 359 7.03 -0.69 -9.63
CA ALA A 359 7.60 -1.23 -10.85
C ALA A 359 8.60 -0.28 -11.51
N LYS A 360 8.39 1.05 -11.45
CA LYS A 360 9.38 2.02 -11.94
C LYS A 360 10.58 2.12 -11.01
N LEU A 361 10.33 2.16 -9.69
CA LEU A 361 11.39 2.25 -8.68
C LEU A 361 12.34 1.06 -8.76
N THR A 362 11.81 -0.16 -8.85
CA THR A 362 12.59 -1.41 -8.88
C THR A 362 12.84 -1.91 -10.30
N SER A 363 12.67 -1.06 -11.31
CA SER A 363 12.94 -1.41 -12.70
C SER A 363 14.40 -1.79 -12.90
N ARG A 364 14.71 -2.41 -14.03
CA ARG A 364 16.01 -3.01 -14.34
C ARG A 364 17.21 -2.11 -13.99
N SER A 365 18.13 -2.59 -13.14
CA SER A 365 19.37 -1.89 -12.76
C SER A 365 20.61 -2.76 -12.99
N CYS A 366 21.67 -2.15 -13.53
CA CYS A 366 22.96 -2.81 -13.71
C CYS A 366 23.72 -2.84 -12.38
N ILE A 367 24.06 -4.03 -11.90
CA ILE A 367 24.82 -4.18 -10.65
C ILE A 367 26.31 -4.32 -10.95
N ASP A 368 26.67 -5.05 -12.01
CA ASP A 368 28.05 -5.21 -12.44
C ASP A 368 28.12 -5.19 -13.99
N LYS A 369 28.75 -4.13 -14.53
CA LYS A 369 28.91 -3.93 -15.98
C LYS A 369 29.87 -4.94 -16.60
N GLU A 370 30.92 -5.34 -15.89
CA GLU A 370 31.96 -6.23 -16.40
C GLU A 370 31.42 -7.65 -16.68
N HIS A 371 30.41 -8.07 -15.90
CA HIS A 371 29.79 -9.40 -16.00
C HIS A 371 28.37 -9.35 -16.58
N SER A 372 27.94 -8.22 -17.15
CA SER A 372 26.60 -8.03 -17.71
C SER A 372 25.48 -8.51 -16.77
N PHE A 373 25.61 -8.18 -15.48
CA PHE A 373 24.72 -8.67 -14.42
C PHE A 373 23.73 -7.59 -13.98
N TRP A 374 22.45 -7.89 -14.18
CA TRP A 374 21.33 -6.98 -13.94
C TRP A 374 20.32 -7.58 -12.96
N CYS A 375 19.61 -6.72 -12.27
CA CYS A 375 18.43 -7.08 -11.50
C CYS A 375 17.21 -6.28 -11.95
N GLY A 376 16.00 -6.82 -11.76
CA GLY A 376 14.76 -6.13 -12.12
C GLY A 376 13.53 -6.81 -11.53
N ASN A 377 12.36 -6.30 -11.88
CA ASN A 377 11.08 -6.87 -11.49
C ASN A 377 10.43 -7.67 -12.64
N ILE A 378 9.27 -8.25 -12.36
CA ILE A 378 8.52 -9.05 -13.33
C ILE A 378 8.04 -8.23 -14.52
N THR A 379 7.80 -6.92 -14.34
CA THR A 379 7.41 -6.02 -15.42
C THR A 379 8.55 -5.89 -16.42
N ASP A 380 9.80 -5.70 -15.95
CA ASP A 380 10.98 -5.66 -16.82
C ASP A 380 11.15 -6.95 -17.63
N PHE A 381 11.04 -8.11 -16.97
CA PHE A 381 11.11 -9.41 -17.63
C PHE A 381 10.06 -9.54 -18.74
N ARG A 382 8.81 -9.17 -18.45
CA ARG A 382 7.71 -9.22 -19.41
C ARG A 382 7.89 -8.22 -20.55
N ILE A 383 8.37 -7.01 -20.27
CA ILE A 383 8.72 -6.02 -21.30
C ILE A 383 9.76 -6.66 -22.22
N ILE A 384 10.88 -7.15 -21.69
CA ILE A 384 11.95 -7.75 -22.50
C ILE A 384 11.43 -8.92 -23.34
N LYS A 385 10.63 -9.84 -22.76
CA LYS A 385 10.02 -10.95 -23.49
C LYS A 385 9.05 -10.48 -24.58
N PHE A 386 8.21 -9.51 -24.29
CA PHE A 386 7.26 -8.94 -25.24
C PHE A 386 7.98 -8.37 -26.48
N PHE A 387 9.06 -7.62 -26.26
CA PHE A 387 9.87 -7.07 -27.35
C PHE A 387 10.72 -8.13 -28.09
N ASN A 388 11.24 -9.15 -27.39
CA ASN A 388 12.02 -10.24 -27.98
C ASN A 388 11.17 -11.25 -28.80
N MET A 389 10.02 -11.69 -28.28
CA MET A 389 9.15 -12.69 -28.92
C MET A 389 8.47 -12.16 -30.17
N ASN A 390 8.04 -10.90 -30.15
CA ASN A 390 7.34 -10.29 -31.27
C ASN A 390 8.29 -9.71 -32.33
N GLY A 391 9.63 -9.80 -32.11
CA GLY A 391 10.63 -9.25 -33.02
C GLY A 391 10.33 -7.82 -33.44
N ASN A 392 9.76 -7.02 -32.52
CA ASN A 392 8.77 -6.03 -32.90
C ASN A 392 9.36 -4.92 -33.76
N ILE A 393 9.13 -5.08 -35.06
CA ILE A 393 9.04 -4.05 -36.08
C ILE A 393 7.83 -3.21 -35.65
N TYR A 394 8.00 -2.21 -34.79
CA TYR A 394 7.00 -1.15 -34.68
C TYR A 394 6.99 -0.43 -36.02
N LYS A 395 6.15 -0.89 -36.96
CA LYS A 395 6.01 -0.38 -38.34
C LYS A 395 7.35 -0.10 -39.09
N GLY A 396 8.43 -0.81 -38.80
CA GLY A 396 9.74 -0.68 -39.47
C GLY A 396 10.94 -0.46 -38.52
N LYS A 397 10.68 -0.24 -37.23
CA LYS A 397 11.70 0.11 -36.23
C LYS A 397 12.15 -1.09 -35.43
N HIS A 398 13.45 -1.20 -35.18
CA HIS A 398 13.99 -2.21 -34.30
C HIS A 398 14.46 -1.60 -32.99
N PHE A 399 14.54 -2.42 -31.94
CA PHE A 399 14.92 -1.98 -30.61
C PHE A 399 16.12 -2.78 -30.13
N GLN A 400 17.22 -2.10 -29.82
CA GLN A 400 18.41 -2.73 -29.24
C GLN A 400 18.47 -2.45 -27.75
N LEU A 401 18.83 -3.49 -27.00
CA LEU A 401 19.03 -3.43 -25.56
C LEU A 401 20.41 -2.82 -25.27
N GLU A 402 20.52 -1.51 -25.44
CA GLU A 402 21.65 -0.68 -25.02
C GLU A 402 21.20 0.24 -23.90
N ASP A 403 21.93 0.23 -22.79
CA ASP A 403 21.58 1.09 -21.67
C ASP A 403 22.82 1.53 -20.91
N ASP A 404 23.43 2.60 -21.42
CA ASP A 404 24.41 3.41 -20.69
C ASP A 404 23.73 4.44 -19.77
N ARG A 405 22.39 4.45 -19.68
CA ARG A 405 21.66 5.44 -18.89
C ARG A 405 21.48 4.97 -17.44
N GLU A 406 22.07 5.75 -16.55
CA GLU A 406 21.77 5.79 -15.13
C GLU A 406 20.35 6.35 -14.97
N TRP A 407 19.33 5.50 -14.85
CA TRP A 407 18.06 5.93 -14.25
C TRP A 407 18.28 5.87 -12.74
N PRO A 408 18.65 6.98 -12.06
CA PRO A 408 19.03 6.91 -10.67
C PRO A 408 17.78 6.51 -9.88
N TYR A 409 17.89 5.46 -9.08
CA TYR A 409 16.78 4.87 -8.32
C TYR A 409 16.01 5.92 -7.49
N TYR A 410 16.71 6.98 -7.05
CA TYR A 410 16.18 8.05 -6.22
C TYR A 410 15.88 9.36 -6.98
N CYS A 411 15.93 9.35 -8.31
CA CYS A 411 15.57 10.53 -9.11
C CYS A 411 14.07 10.78 -9.08
N SER A 412 13.68 12.04 -8.85
CA SER A 412 12.28 12.48 -8.86
C SER A 412 11.60 12.35 -10.23
N GLU A 413 12.37 12.32 -11.31
CA GLU A 413 11.89 12.09 -12.68
C GLU A 413 11.48 10.62 -12.92
N ASN A 414 12.02 9.69 -12.10
CA ASN A 414 11.66 8.27 -12.13
C ASN A 414 10.49 7.93 -11.19
N SER A 415 9.58 8.88 -10.95
CA SER A 415 8.38 8.68 -10.14
C SER A 415 7.13 9.01 -10.93
N ILE A 416 6.06 8.22 -10.73
CA ILE A 416 4.74 8.53 -11.27
C ILE A 416 4.03 9.61 -10.44
N THR A 417 4.46 9.85 -9.20
CA THR A 417 3.76 10.74 -8.27
C THR A 417 3.80 12.21 -8.70
N SER A 418 4.82 12.58 -9.49
CA SER A 418 4.99 13.89 -10.11
C SER A 418 4.30 14.02 -11.48
N LEU A 419 3.79 12.92 -12.05
CA LEU A 419 3.12 12.95 -13.35
C LEU A 419 1.76 13.63 -13.25
N LYS A 420 1.49 14.52 -14.20
CA LYS A 420 0.14 15.03 -14.47
C LYS A 420 -0.68 13.96 -15.21
N SER A 421 -1.98 14.21 -15.35
CA SER A 421 -2.87 13.35 -16.15
C SER A 421 -2.27 13.08 -17.53
N ILE A 422 -2.29 11.83 -17.95
CA ILE A 422 -1.83 11.39 -19.27
C ILE A 422 -3.00 11.52 -20.22
N GLU A 423 -2.88 12.40 -21.22
CA GLU A 423 -3.86 12.49 -22.31
C GLU A 423 -3.77 11.24 -23.20
N TYR A 424 -4.89 10.59 -23.45
CA TYR A 424 -4.98 9.48 -24.38
C TYR A 424 -6.04 9.78 -25.45
N LYS A 425 -5.60 9.96 -26.70
CA LYS A 425 -6.49 10.21 -27.84
C LYS A 425 -6.84 8.88 -28.50
N ILE A 426 -7.99 8.31 -28.13
CA ILE A 426 -8.53 7.05 -28.67
C ILE A 426 -8.62 7.08 -30.20
N ASN A 427 -8.88 8.25 -30.79
CA ASN A 427 -9.11 8.41 -32.24
C ASN A 427 -7.84 8.70 -33.06
N ASN A 428 -6.65 8.71 -32.43
CA ASN A 428 -5.40 9.11 -33.07
C ASN A 428 -4.28 8.06 -32.86
N ILE A 429 -4.64 6.78 -32.95
CA ILE A 429 -3.72 5.62 -32.88
C ILE A 429 -2.64 5.71 -33.97
N ASP A 430 -2.82 6.55 -34.99
CA ASP A 430 -1.88 6.76 -36.08
C ASP A 430 -0.64 7.62 -35.71
N ASN A 431 -0.68 8.39 -34.60
CA ASN A 431 0.47 9.20 -34.17
C ASN A 431 1.43 8.43 -33.25
N GLU A 432 2.38 7.74 -33.87
CA GLU A 432 3.38 6.84 -33.26
C GLU A 432 4.21 7.45 -32.10
N SER A 433 4.43 8.77 -32.11
CA SER A 433 5.18 9.47 -31.06
C SER A 433 4.46 9.51 -29.72
N ASP A 434 3.12 9.55 -29.75
CA ASP A 434 2.33 9.95 -28.59
C ASP A 434 2.05 8.75 -27.68
N VAL A 435 1.86 7.55 -28.25
CA VAL A 435 1.67 6.30 -27.50
C VAL A 435 2.95 5.89 -26.79
N LEU A 436 4.08 5.82 -27.51
CA LEU A 436 5.37 5.46 -26.91
C LEU A 436 5.83 6.51 -25.89
N ALA A 437 5.52 7.80 -26.10
CA ALA A 437 5.77 8.84 -25.10
C ALA A 437 4.96 8.63 -23.82
N SER A 438 3.72 8.14 -23.92
CA SER A 438 2.88 7.82 -22.76
C SER A 438 3.39 6.60 -22.01
N GLU A 439 3.85 5.56 -22.72
CA GLU A 439 4.40 4.36 -22.11
C GLU A 439 5.75 4.61 -21.43
N LYS A 440 6.62 5.46 -22.01
CA LYS A 440 7.86 5.91 -21.37
C LYS A 440 7.63 6.70 -20.08
N LYS A 441 6.46 7.33 -19.92
CA LYS A 441 6.06 7.98 -18.66
C LYS A 441 5.69 6.95 -17.60
N LEU A 442 5.09 5.82 -17.98
CA LEU A 442 4.60 4.80 -17.05
C LEU A 442 5.62 3.70 -16.73
N PHE A 443 6.51 3.36 -17.67
CA PHE A 443 7.50 2.29 -17.53
C PHE A 443 8.88 2.73 -17.98
N ASN A 444 9.92 2.14 -17.38
CA ASN A 444 11.29 2.34 -17.81
C ASN A 444 11.61 1.34 -18.93
N ILE A 445 11.44 1.77 -20.18
CA ILE A 445 11.63 0.92 -21.36
C ILE A 445 13.12 0.94 -21.76
N PRO A 446 13.84 -0.20 -21.69
CA PRO A 446 15.31 -0.24 -21.76
C PRO A 446 15.89 -0.25 -23.19
N PHE A 447 15.16 0.25 -24.18
CA PHE A 447 15.51 0.09 -25.60
C PHE A 447 15.73 1.42 -26.34
N ILE A 448 16.70 1.41 -27.28
CA ILE A 448 16.93 2.49 -28.25
C ILE A 448 16.38 2.07 -29.60
N GLU A 449 15.72 3.00 -30.29
CA GLU A 449 15.24 2.83 -31.66
C GLU A 449 16.43 2.74 -32.63
N THR A 450 16.54 1.63 -33.37
CA THR A 450 17.59 1.37 -34.35
C THR A 450 17.02 1.23 -35.76
N LYS A 451 17.81 1.68 -36.75
CA LYS A 451 17.47 1.61 -38.19
C LYS A 451 17.73 0.24 -38.83
N HIS A 452 18.41 -0.67 -38.12
CA HIS A 452 18.83 -1.98 -38.62
C HIS A 452 18.37 -3.08 -37.67
N LYS A 453 18.14 -4.29 -38.19
CA LYS A 453 17.81 -5.47 -37.37
C LYS A 453 18.96 -5.73 -36.38
N PRO A 454 18.73 -5.60 -35.06
CA PRO A 454 19.78 -5.75 -34.07
C PRO A 454 20.24 -7.21 -34.03
N ILE A 455 21.51 -7.41 -33.74
CA ILE A 455 22.01 -8.69 -33.23
C ILE A 455 21.35 -8.86 -31.86
N ILE A 456 20.42 -9.81 -31.73
CA ILE A 456 19.71 -10.02 -30.47
C ILE A 456 20.64 -10.76 -29.52
N ASP A 457 21.20 -10.03 -28.56
CA ASP A 457 21.88 -10.63 -27.41
C ASP A 457 20.91 -11.57 -26.69
N LYS A 458 21.38 -12.78 -26.39
CA LYS A 458 20.59 -13.78 -25.67
C LYS A 458 20.56 -13.47 -24.18
N ASN A 459 19.46 -13.82 -23.53
CA ASN A 459 19.25 -13.44 -22.14
C ASN A 459 19.22 -14.68 -21.24
N LEU A 460 19.87 -14.56 -20.09
CA LEU A 460 19.76 -15.51 -18.98
C LEU A 460 18.80 -14.90 -17.95
N PHE A 461 17.63 -15.52 -17.79
CA PHE A 461 16.63 -15.09 -16.81
C PHE A 461 16.63 -16.03 -15.61
N ILE A 462 16.84 -15.46 -14.42
CA ILE A 462 16.72 -16.18 -13.16
C ILE A 462 15.55 -15.59 -12.39
N ARG A 463 14.51 -16.40 -12.17
CA ARG A 463 13.34 -16.00 -11.39
C ARG A 463 13.50 -16.43 -9.94
N CYS A 464 13.62 -15.49 -9.02
CA CYS A 464 13.50 -15.77 -7.59
C CYS A 464 12.03 -15.92 -7.20
N SER A 465 11.67 -16.99 -6.50
CA SER A 465 10.30 -17.22 -6.01
C SER A 465 10.24 -18.23 -4.86
N GLU A 466 9.21 -18.15 -4.02
CA GLU A 466 9.05 -19.00 -2.83
C GLU A 466 8.95 -20.50 -3.13
N ASN A 467 8.34 -20.87 -4.26
CA ASN A 467 8.13 -22.27 -4.64
C ASN A 467 9.28 -22.88 -5.45
N ALA A 468 10.37 -22.15 -5.66
CA ALA A 468 11.50 -22.63 -6.45
C ALA A 468 12.41 -23.56 -5.64
N ALA A 469 12.84 -24.66 -6.24
CA ALA A 469 13.88 -25.52 -5.71
C ALA A 469 15.27 -25.07 -6.19
N LEU A 470 16.30 -25.44 -5.44
CA LEU A 470 17.69 -25.26 -5.85
C LEU A 470 18.00 -26.23 -6.99
N LEU A 471 18.61 -25.76 -8.08
CA LEU A 471 19.09 -26.66 -9.14
C LEU A 471 20.34 -27.40 -8.67
N SER A 472 20.42 -28.69 -9.01
CA SER A 472 21.63 -29.45 -8.74
C SER A 472 22.78 -29.01 -9.63
N THR A 473 23.99 -29.18 -9.13
CA THR A 473 25.23 -28.95 -9.89
C THR A 473 25.21 -29.71 -11.23
N GLU A 474 24.67 -30.92 -11.30
CA GLU A 474 24.54 -31.66 -12.57
C GLU A 474 23.64 -30.96 -13.60
N GLN A 475 22.49 -30.42 -13.15
CA GLN A 475 21.56 -29.70 -14.02
C GLN A 475 22.17 -28.40 -14.54
N LEU A 476 22.84 -27.64 -13.68
CA LEU A 476 23.52 -26.39 -14.06
C LEU A 476 24.63 -26.65 -15.10
N TRP A 477 25.38 -27.75 -14.96
CA TRP A 477 26.47 -28.10 -15.89
C TRP A 477 25.94 -28.66 -17.21
N SER A 478 24.79 -29.34 -17.21
CA SER A 478 24.11 -29.70 -18.46
C SER A 478 23.74 -28.45 -19.25
N ILE A 479 23.10 -27.46 -18.60
CA ILE A 479 22.74 -26.19 -19.24
C ILE A 479 23.98 -25.45 -19.76
N LEU A 480 25.06 -25.44 -18.97
CA LEU A 480 26.32 -24.81 -19.37
C LEU A 480 26.93 -25.49 -20.60
N GLY A 481 26.95 -26.83 -20.62
CA GLY A 481 27.46 -27.62 -21.74
C GLY A 481 26.68 -27.35 -23.03
N ASP A 482 25.33 -27.36 -22.94
CA ASP A 482 24.45 -27.05 -24.07
C ASP A 482 24.69 -25.62 -24.59
N THR A 483 24.89 -24.66 -23.68
CA THR A 483 25.10 -23.25 -24.03
C THR A 483 26.45 -23.01 -24.72
N LEU A 484 27.52 -23.64 -24.23
CA LEU A 484 28.86 -23.52 -24.79
C LEU A 484 29.03 -24.29 -26.11
N GLY A 485 28.26 -25.37 -26.30
CA GLY A 485 28.23 -26.15 -27.53
C GLY A 485 27.35 -25.58 -28.65
N ALA A 486 26.43 -24.67 -28.32
CA ALA A 486 25.51 -24.05 -29.28
C ALA A 486 26.21 -23.03 -30.19
N THR A 487 25.86 -23.01 -31.47
CA THR A 487 26.29 -21.95 -32.39
C THR A 487 25.50 -20.66 -32.09
N PRO A 488 26.03 -19.47 -32.44
CA PRO A 488 25.33 -18.20 -32.21
C PRO A 488 23.90 -18.14 -32.79
N GLU A 489 23.63 -18.94 -33.82
CA GLU A 489 22.32 -19.03 -34.49
C GLU A 489 21.33 -19.94 -33.75
N THR A 490 21.78 -20.93 -32.97
CA THR A 490 20.93 -21.89 -32.24
C THR A 490 20.76 -21.56 -30.76
N GLN A 491 21.50 -20.59 -30.23
CA GLN A 491 21.38 -20.15 -28.84
C GLN A 491 19.96 -19.66 -28.52
N GLN A 492 19.39 -20.14 -27.42
CA GLN A 492 18.07 -19.73 -26.90
C GLN A 492 18.22 -18.97 -25.58
N ASP A 493 17.18 -18.24 -25.17
CA ASP A 493 17.15 -17.66 -23.82
C ASP A 493 17.20 -18.78 -22.77
N ILE A 494 18.06 -18.62 -21.77
CA ILE A 494 18.16 -19.58 -20.66
C ILE A 494 17.21 -19.09 -19.55
N MET A 495 16.40 -19.99 -19.01
CA MET A 495 15.44 -19.65 -17.97
C MET A 495 15.40 -20.71 -16.88
N PHE A 496 15.65 -20.32 -15.64
CA PHE A 496 15.41 -21.18 -14.48
C PHE A 496 15.01 -20.36 -13.26
N SER A 497 14.58 -21.04 -12.20
CA SER A 497 14.15 -20.41 -10.95
C SER A 497 15.13 -20.68 -9.81
N PHE A 498 15.21 -19.75 -8.86
CA PHE A 498 16.03 -19.87 -7.65
C PHE A 498 15.16 -19.62 -6.41
N PRO A 499 15.42 -20.27 -5.26
CA PRO A 499 14.66 -20.03 -4.03
C PRO A 499 14.66 -18.56 -3.61
N SER A 500 13.52 -18.02 -3.16
CA SER A 500 13.45 -16.63 -2.69
C SER A 500 14.28 -16.40 -1.43
N SER A 501 14.73 -15.15 -1.23
CA SER A 501 15.29 -14.68 0.05
C SER A 501 14.38 -15.07 1.21
N GLY A 502 14.97 -15.50 2.32
CA GLY A 502 14.27 -15.97 3.52
C GLY A 502 13.89 -17.45 3.51
N SER A 503 13.94 -18.14 2.36
CA SER A 503 13.55 -19.55 2.25
C SER A 503 14.66 -20.53 2.67
N ILE A 504 15.93 -20.14 2.56
CA ILE A 504 17.08 -20.97 2.93
C ILE A 504 17.47 -20.63 4.37
N GLY A 505 17.25 -21.56 5.29
CA GLY A 505 17.64 -21.44 6.70
C GLY A 505 18.89 -22.28 7.03
N LEU A 506 19.51 -22.01 8.19
CA LEU A 506 20.66 -22.80 8.66
C LEU A 506 20.35 -24.30 8.79
N GLY A 507 19.12 -24.67 9.18
CA GLY A 507 18.70 -26.06 9.30
C GLY A 507 18.53 -26.80 7.97
N SER A 508 18.41 -26.08 6.84
CA SER A 508 18.32 -26.67 5.51
C SER A 508 19.66 -26.82 4.81
N LEU A 509 20.74 -26.25 5.38
CA LEU A 509 22.07 -26.30 4.77
C LEU A 509 22.72 -27.67 4.99
N ASN A 510 22.97 -28.36 3.88
CA ASN A 510 23.83 -29.53 3.79
C ASN A 510 24.94 -29.30 2.75
N MET A 511 25.94 -30.18 2.72
CA MET A 511 27.10 -30.04 1.81
C MET A 511 26.70 -29.94 0.34
N SER A 512 25.65 -30.65 -0.11
CA SER A 512 25.12 -30.56 -1.48
C SER A 512 24.54 -29.16 -1.75
N SER A 513 23.66 -28.67 -0.89
CA SER A 513 22.99 -27.38 -1.06
C SER A 513 23.99 -26.21 -1.07
N ILE A 514 25.04 -26.26 -0.25
CA ILE A 514 26.10 -25.25 -0.28
C ILE A 514 26.90 -25.37 -1.58
N GLY A 515 27.18 -26.60 -2.02
CA GLY A 515 27.80 -26.89 -3.31
C GLY A 515 27.01 -26.28 -4.45
N ASP A 516 25.71 -26.54 -4.50
CA ASP A 516 24.79 -26.03 -5.52
C ASP A 516 24.67 -24.49 -5.50
N ILE A 517 24.65 -23.84 -4.33
CA ILE A 517 24.70 -22.37 -4.22
C ILE A 517 26.01 -21.80 -4.77
N LEU A 518 27.15 -22.39 -4.37
CA LEU A 518 28.47 -21.98 -4.82
C LEU A 518 28.63 -22.16 -6.34
N ASN A 519 28.15 -23.31 -6.84
CA ASN A 519 28.18 -23.67 -8.24
C ASN A 519 27.20 -22.86 -9.09
N THR A 520 26.09 -22.36 -8.52
CA THR A 520 25.25 -21.33 -9.14
C THR A 520 26.05 -20.04 -9.38
N CYS A 521 26.82 -19.58 -8.39
CA CYS A 521 27.67 -18.39 -8.54
C CYS A 521 28.75 -18.59 -9.60
N TYR A 522 29.36 -19.77 -9.64
CA TYR A 522 30.37 -20.10 -10.61
C TYR A 522 29.81 -20.23 -12.04
N PHE A 523 28.62 -20.80 -12.19
CA PHE A 523 27.88 -20.85 -13.45
C PHE A 523 27.64 -19.43 -13.99
N LEU A 524 27.13 -18.52 -13.16
CA LEU A 524 26.90 -17.13 -13.55
C LEU A 524 28.17 -16.43 -14.02
N TYR A 525 29.27 -16.59 -13.28
CA TYR A 525 30.57 -16.06 -13.66
C TYR A 525 31.05 -16.65 -15.01
N THR A 526 30.94 -17.97 -15.19
CA THR A 526 31.39 -18.65 -16.41
C THR A 526 30.59 -18.19 -17.64
N ILE A 527 29.27 -18.10 -17.53
CA ILE A 527 28.42 -17.58 -18.61
C ILE A 527 28.82 -16.15 -18.96
N SER A 528 28.99 -15.28 -17.96
CA SER A 528 29.32 -13.88 -18.20
C SER A 528 30.68 -13.66 -18.89
N LYS A 529 31.67 -14.54 -18.66
CA LYS A 529 33.01 -14.42 -19.23
C LYS A 529 33.17 -15.09 -20.60
N ARG A 530 32.40 -16.15 -20.86
CA ARG A 530 32.57 -17.00 -22.05
C ARG A 530 31.48 -16.83 -23.10
N THR A 531 30.41 -16.12 -22.77
CA THR A 531 29.27 -15.91 -23.65
C THR A 531 28.86 -14.44 -23.65
N ASN A 532 28.03 -14.04 -24.61
CA ASN A 532 27.45 -12.70 -24.66
C ASN A 532 26.09 -12.62 -23.96
N TYR A 533 25.76 -13.58 -23.09
CA TYR A 533 24.48 -13.60 -22.41
C TYR A 533 24.38 -12.44 -21.40
N LYS A 534 23.27 -11.71 -21.47
CA LYS A 534 22.90 -10.71 -20.46
C LYS A 534 22.09 -11.38 -19.37
N THR A 535 22.58 -11.30 -18.12
CA THR A 535 21.90 -11.95 -16.98
C THR A 535 20.93 -10.97 -16.33
N LEU A 536 19.65 -11.36 -16.25
CA LEU A 536 18.63 -10.65 -15.50
C LEU A 536 18.12 -11.53 -14.35
N LEU A 537 18.46 -11.13 -13.13
CA LEU A 537 17.86 -11.65 -11.92
C LEU A 537 16.56 -10.89 -11.64
N HIS A 538 15.42 -11.58 -11.58
CA HIS A 538 14.14 -10.91 -11.34
C HIS A 538 13.24 -11.62 -10.33
N SER A 539 12.41 -10.83 -9.66
CA SER A 539 11.38 -11.27 -8.72
C SER A 539 10.06 -10.58 -9.03
N ARG A 540 9.02 -10.84 -8.24
CA ARG A 540 7.74 -10.14 -8.39
C ARG A 540 7.88 -8.62 -8.25
N ASP A 541 8.55 -8.18 -7.19
CA ASP A 541 8.71 -6.78 -6.81
C ASP A 541 10.06 -6.18 -7.27
N GLY A 542 10.97 -7.01 -7.79
CA GLY A 542 12.34 -6.62 -8.12
C GLY A 542 13.18 -6.19 -6.92
N TYR A 543 12.78 -6.58 -5.71
CA TYR A 543 13.45 -6.16 -4.48
C TYR A 543 13.62 -7.30 -3.45
N THR A 544 12.54 -7.84 -2.89
CA THR A 544 12.60 -8.69 -1.69
C THR A 544 13.18 -10.07 -1.99
N GLU A 545 12.62 -10.77 -2.99
CA GLU A 545 12.91 -12.19 -3.20
C GLU A 545 14.32 -12.45 -3.74
N LEU A 546 14.97 -11.47 -4.38
CA LEU A 546 16.27 -11.66 -5.04
C LEU A 546 17.49 -11.40 -4.15
N SER A 547 17.30 -10.82 -2.96
CA SER A 547 18.39 -10.31 -2.12
C SER A 547 19.43 -11.38 -1.76
N PHE A 548 19.00 -12.59 -1.42
CA PHE A 548 19.91 -13.68 -1.06
C PHE A 548 20.87 -14.06 -2.20
N LEU A 549 20.34 -14.40 -3.39
CA LEU A 549 21.18 -14.81 -4.52
C LEU A 549 22.07 -13.66 -5.01
N MET A 550 21.51 -12.44 -5.05
CA MET A 550 22.24 -11.22 -5.39
C MET A 550 23.47 -11.06 -4.49
N VAL A 551 23.29 -11.05 -3.17
CA VAL A 551 24.39 -10.84 -2.22
C VAL A 551 25.37 -12.01 -2.24
N THR A 552 24.88 -13.24 -2.36
CA THR A 552 25.74 -14.45 -2.50
C THR A 552 26.66 -14.35 -3.70
N TYR A 553 26.12 -13.99 -4.87
CA TYR A 553 26.91 -13.84 -6.08
C TYR A 553 27.93 -12.70 -5.98
N LEU A 554 27.58 -11.58 -5.34
CA LEU A 554 28.51 -10.47 -5.13
C LEU A 554 29.60 -10.78 -4.11
N LEU A 555 29.34 -11.62 -3.09
CA LEU A 555 30.38 -12.15 -2.21
C LEU A 555 31.43 -12.92 -3.01
N PHE A 556 30.96 -13.76 -3.94
CA PHE A 556 31.82 -14.51 -4.86
C PHE A 556 32.58 -13.57 -5.79
N LEU A 557 31.90 -12.60 -6.42
CA LEU A 557 32.44 -11.77 -7.48
C LEU A 557 33.40 -10.67 -6.99
N TRP A 558 33.04 -9.99 -5.91
CA TRP A 558 33.74 -8.80 -5.45
C TRP A 558 34.78 -9.06 -4.34
N ASP A 559 34.72 -10.21 -3.65
CA ASP A 559 35.57 -10.60 -2.50
C ASP A 559 35.63 -9.56 -1.36
N ILE A 560 34.51 -8.91 -1.07
CA ILE A 560 34.37 -7.97 0.06
C ILE A 560 33.44 -8.55 1.13
N SER A 561 33.39 -7.96 2.33
CA SER A 561 32.56 -8.47 3.43
C SER A 561 31.06 -8.29 3.15
N LEU A 562 30.22 -9.06 3.85
CA LEU A 562 28.76 -8.95 3.75
C LEU A 562 28.27 -7.51 4.01
N GLU A 563 28.79 -6.86 5.04
CA GLU A 563 28.44 -5.47 5.40
C GLU A 563 28.82 -4.49 4.29
N ASP A 564 30.01 -4.68 3.69
CA ASP A 564 30.50 -3.83 2.62
C ASP A 564 29.67 -3.99 1.34
N ILE A 565 29.19 -5.20 1.03
CA ILE A 565 28.28 -5.42 -0.10
C ILE A 565 26.97 -4.67 0.11
N ILE A 566 26.35 -4.85 1.28
CA ILE A 566 25.04 -4.24 1.54
C ILE A 566 25.15 -2.72 1.47
N ILE A 567 26.22 -2.13 2.02
CA ILE A 567 26.45 -0.69 1.94
C ILE A 567 26.73 -0.26 0.50
N LYS A 568 27.63 -0.94 -0.21
CA LYS A 568 27.96 -0.66 -1.61
C LYS A 568 26.74 -0.73 -2.53
N LEU A 569 25.86 -1.71 -2.33
CA LEU A 569 24.60 -1.80 -3.08
C LEU A 569 23.71 -0.58 -2.84
N ASN A 570 23.61 -0.10 -1.60
CA ASN A 570 22.79 1.07 -1.25
C ASN A 570 23.43 2.40 -1.67
N THR A 571 24.76 2.51 -1.66
CA THR A 571 25.48 3.76 -1.96
C THR A 571 25.88 3.89 -3.42
N ASP A 572 26.56 2.89 -3.96
CA ASP A 572 27.25 2.97 -5.25
C ASP A 572 26.32 2.48 -6.37
N CYS A 573 25.57 1.40 -6.12
CA CYS A 573 24.58 0.88 -7.07
C CYS A 573 23.22 1.58 -6.95
N GLU A 574 23.03 2.41 -5.91
CA GLU A 574 21.77 3.05 -5.53
C GLU A 574 20.57 2.08 -5.50
N ARG A 575 20.82 0.80 -5.20
CA ARG A 575 19.82 -0.26 -5.25
C ARG A 575 19.70 -0.88 -3.86
N PRO A 576 18.68 -0.49 -3.07
CA PRO A 576 18.47 -1.09 -1.77
C PRO A 576 18.01 -2.55 -1.96
N PHE A 577 18.27 -3.37 -0.96
CA PHE A 577 17.83 -4.77 -0.89
C PHE A 577 17.42 -5.10 0.54
N TYR A 578 16.57 -6.11 0.69
CA TYR A 578 16.13 -6.59 1.99
C TYR A 578 16.53 -8.04 2.20
N LEU A 579 17.45 -8.25 3.14
CA LEU A 579 17.80 -9.56 3.64
C LEU A 579 16.98 -9.86 4.88
N PHE A 580 16.36 -11.04 4.92
CA PHE A 580 15.72 -11.53 6.13
C PHE A 580 16.79 -11.86 7.18
N GLN A 581 16.38 -11.91 8.45
CA GLN A 581 17.31 -12.28 9.52
C GLN A 581 17.92 -13.68 9.30
N THR A 582 17.15 -14.61 8.73
CA THR A 582 17.63 -15.93 8.33
C THR A 582 18.71 -15.84 7.25
N ASP A 583 18.54 -14.96 6.25
CA ASP A 583 19.55 -14.73 5.21
C ASP A 583 20.84 -14.19 5.80
N ILE A 584 20.76 -13.19 6.69
CA ILE A 584 21.94 -12.59 7.34
C ILE A 584 22.70 -13.65 8.14
N GLN A 585 21.98 -14.52 8.87
CA GLN A 585 22.59 -15.63 9.60
C GLN A 585 23.31 -16.60 8.65
N VAL A 586 22.64 -17.05 7.59
CA VAL A 586 23.23 -17.98 6.61
C VAL A 586 24.44 -17.37 5.92
N LEU A 587 24.32 -16.14 5.41
CA LEU A 587 25.41 -15.44 4.70
C LEU A 587 26.59 -15.14 5.61
N ASN A 588 26.36 -14.87 6.90
CA ASN A 588 27.45 -14.72 7.87
C ASN A 588 28.31 -15.98 7.99
N HIS A 589 27.71 -17.17 7.91
CA HIS A 589 28.45 -18.41 7.91
C HIS A 589 29.10 -18.67 6.54
N LEU A 590 28.35 -18.50 5.45
CA LEU A 590 28.81 -18.85 4.10
C LEU A 590 29.84 -17.88 3.51
N GLN A 591 29.91 -16.62 3.97
CA GLN A 591 30.73 -15.60 3.32
C GLN A 591 32.22 -15.99 3.25
N LEU A 592 32.78 -16.66 4.26
CA LEU A 592 34.19 -17.05 4.25
C LEU A 592 34.47 -18.10 3.17
N LEU A 593 33.57 -19.08 3.05
CA LEU A 593 33.65 -20.13 2.03
C LEU A 593 33.46 -19.53 0.63
N ILE A 594 32.38 -18.78 0.40
CA ILE A 594 32.08 -18.21 -0.92
C ILE A 594 33.24 -17.33 -1.41
N ARG A 595 33.80 -16.52 -0.51
CA ARG A 595 34.94 -15.66 -0.82
C ARG A 595 36.23 -16.43 -1.06
N SER A 596 36.45 -17.57 -0.40
CA SER A 596 37.65 -18.39 -0.64
C SER A 596 37.73 -18.89 -2.09
N PHE A 597 36.57 -19.10 -2.73
CA PHE A 597 36.45 -19.45 -4.15
C PHE A 597 36.34 -18.24 -5.08
N SER A 598 36.47 -17.00 -4.60
CA SER A 598 36.35 -15.82 -5.46
C SER A 598 37.41 -15.82 -6.59
N PRO A 599 37.05 -15.45 -7.83
CA PRO A 599 38.01 -15.29 -8.93
C PRO A 599 39.01 -14.14 -8.72
N LYS A 600 38.74 -13.21 -7.79
CA LYS A 600 39.69 -12.13 -7.44
C LYS A 600 40.85 -12.63 -6.59
N ARG A 601 40.73 -13.79 -5.96
CA ARG A 601 41.81 -14.34 -5.12
C ARG A 601 42.92 -14.92 -5.99
N PRO A 602 44.20 -14.60 -5.70
CA PRO A 602 45.33 -15.09 -6.49
C PRO A 602 45.38 -16.61 -6.65
N VAL A 603 44.99 -17.35 -5.60
CA VAL A 603 45.00 -18.81 -5.57
C VAL A 603 44.06 -19.43 -6.62
N ASN A 604 42.97 -18.74 -6.98
CA ASN A 604 41.99 -19.27 -7.93
C ASN A 604 42.21 -18.78 -9.37
N ARG A 605 43.18 -17.86 -9.56
CA ARG A 605 43.40 -17.19 -10.83
C ARG A 605 43.65 -18.16 -11.98
N ASP A 606 44.54 -19.13 -11.76
CA ASP A 606 44.89 -20.13 -12.78
C ASP A 606 43.73 -21.08 -13.07
N LYS A 607 42.95 -21.44 -12.04
CA LYS A 607 41.76 -22.31 -12.18
C LYS A 607 40.73 -21.69 -13.12
N TYR A 608 40.45 -20.40 -12.98
CA TYR A 608 39.43 -19.73 -13.80
C TYR A 608 39.96 -19.31 -15.18
N HIS A 609 41.19 -18.78 -15.27
CA HIS A 609 41.73 -18.33 -16.56
C HIS A 609 41.96 -19.45 -17.56
N ARG A 610 42.23 -20.68 -17.10
CA ARG A 610 42.43 -21.85 -17.97
C ARG A 610 41.28 -22.06 -18.96
N TYR A 611 40.05 -21.74 -18.57
CA TYR A 611 38.85 -22.02 -19.37
C TYR A 611 38.32 -20.81 -20.15
N ASN A 612 38.90 -19.62 -20.00
CA ASN A 612 38.36 -18.40 -20.62
C ASN A 612 38.40 -18.45 -22.17
N ASN A 613 39.39 -19.14 -22.75
CA ASN A 613 39.62 -19.16 -24.19
C ASN A 613 39.43 -20.55 -24.82
N THR A 614 38.87 -21.51 -24.08
CA THR A 614 38.63 -22.87 -24.57
C THR A 614 37.13 -23.12 -24.72
N CYS A 615 36.73 -24.19 -25.44
CA CYS A 615 35.35 -24.70 -25.44
C CYS A 615 35.14 -25.79 -24.38
N GLU A 616 36.14 -26.08 -23.55
CA GLU A 616 36.06 -27.12 -22.51
C GLU A 616 35.10 -26.70 -21.40
N ILE A 617 34.31 -27.64 -20.90
CA ILE A 617 33.41 -27.40 -19.77
C ILE A 617 34.27 -27.40 -18.49
N PRO A 618 34.21 -26.34 -17.65
CA PRO A 618 34.99 -26.30 -16.43
C PRO A 618 34.49 -27.32 -15.41
N GLU A 619 35.40 -27.87 -14.61
CA GLU A 619 35.03 -28.77 -13.51
C GLU A 619 34.25 -28.01 -12.42
N PRO A 620 33.20 -28.62 -11.84
CA PRO A 620 32.48 -28.04 -10.70
C PRO A 620 33.37 -27.69 -9.51
N LEU A 621 32.90 -26.76 -8.69
CA LEU A 621 33.52 -26.48 -7.41
C LEU A 621 33.07 -27.53 -6.39
N GLU A 622 34.05 -28.20 -5.79
CA GLU A 622 33.82 -29.19 -4.73
C GLU A 622 34.10 -28.59 -3.36
N ILE A 623 33.33 -29.02 -2.38
CA ILE A 623 33.46 -28.63 -0.97
C ILE A 623 33.85 -29.88 -0.20
N ASP A 624 34.97 -29.83 0.51
CA ASP A 624 35.38 -30.92 1.39
C ASP A 624 34.72 -30.80 2.79
N SER A 625 34.80 -31.88 3.55
CA SER A 625 34.22 -31.96 4.90
C SER A 625 34.84 -30.96 5.89
N GLU A 626 36.09 -30.54 5.67
CA GLU A 626 36.80 -29.60 6.53
C GLU A 626 36.30 -28.17 6.31
N MET A 627 36.20 -27.75 5.05
CA MET A 627 35.59 -26.49 4.63
C MET A 627 34.15 -26.39 5.14
N PHE A 628 33.36 -27.44 4.99
CA PHE A 628 31.99 -27.49 5.52
C PHE A 628 31.94 -27.28 7.03
N SER A 629 32.84 -27.92 7.78
CA SER A 629 32.90 -27.79 9.24
C SER A 629 33.33 -26.38 9.65
N ASN A 630 34.33 -25.82 8.99
CA ASN A 630 34.91 -24.51 9.31
C ASN A 630 33.91 -23.35 9.18
N ILE A 631 32.90 -23.49 8.32
CA ILE A 631 31.79 -22.52 8.15
C ILE A 631 31.04 -22.27 9.47
N PHE A 632 30.88 -23.29 10.31
CA PHE A 632 30.10 -23.21 11.54
C PHE A 632 30.94 -22.88 12.78
N PHE A 633 32.25 -23.16 12.76
CA PHE A 633 33.14 -22.95 13.90
C PHE A 633 33.94 -21.65 13.85
N THR A 634 34.01 -20.98 12.70
CA THR A 634 34.78 -19.74 12.55
C THR A 634 33.94 -18.54 12.99
N ASN A 635 34.31 -17.92 14.11
CA ASN A 635 33.76 -16.63 14.51
C ASN A 635 34.38 -15.52 13.66
N ILE A 636 33.57 -14.88 12.81
CA ILE A 636 33.97 -13.67 12.12
C ILE A 636 33.99 -12.54 13.14
N SER A 637 35.15 -11.91 13.36
CA SER A 637 35.19 -10.67 14.12
C SER A 637 34.40 -9.63 13.33
N THR A 638 33.17 -9.36 13.76
CA THR A 638 32.28 -8.42 13.08
C THR A 638 32.98 -7.08 12.95
N THR A 639 32.88 -6.48 11.77
CA THR A 639 33.19 -5.06 11.56
C THR A 639 32.49 -4.17 12.62
N ASP A 640 32.83 -2.89 12.70
CA ASP A 640 32.18 -1.94 13.65
C ASP A 640 30.64 -1.89 13.54
N ILE A 641 30.07 -2.48 12.48
CA ILE A 641 28.63 -2.64 12.25
C ILE A 641 28.24 -4.09 12.51
N ASN A 642 27.46 -4.32 13.56
CA ASN A 642 26.87 -5.64 13.81
C ASN A 642 25.47 -5.69 13.18
N LEU A 643 25.37 -6.25 11.97
CA LEU A 643 24.10 -6.40 11.24
C LEU A 643 23.06 -7.22 12.02
N ASN A 644 23.48 -8.19 12.83
CA ASN A 644 22.55 -9.00 13.63
C ASN A 644 21.84 -8.18 14.72
N LYS A 645 22.35 -6.99 15.08
CA LYS A 645 21.74 -6.08 16.05
C LYS A 645 20.79 -5.06 15.42
N LEU A 646 20.79 -4.92 14.09
CA LEU A 646 19.84 -4.07 13.38
C LEU A 646 18.56 -4.87 13.19
N ASN A 647 17.45 -4.46 13.82
CA ASN A 647 16.16 -5.10 13.55
C ASN A 647 15.62 -4.57 12.21
N GLY A 648 16.03 -5.21 11.12
CA GLY A 648 15.59 -4.91 9.76
C GLY A 648 16.68 -4.34 8.85
N PRO A 649 16.29 -3.73 7.72
CA PRO A 649 17.19 -3.25 6.69
C PRO A 649 17.82 -1.91 7.08
N LEU A 650 18.82 -1.48 6.31
CA LEU A 650 19.38 -0.13 6.43
C LEU A 650 18.29 0.98 6.36
N PRO A 651 18.58 2.20 6.88
CA PRO A 651 17.68 3.34 6.74
C PRO A 651 17.24 3.53 5.28
N SER A 652 15.93 3.65 5.05
CA SER A 652 15.37 3.78 3.71
C SER A 652 15.69 5.15 3.15
N ARG A 653 16.43 5.21 2.04
CA ARG A 653 16.65 6.47 1.32
C ARG A 653 15.36 6.85 0.59
N ILE A 654 14.84 8.03 0.88
CA ILE A 654 13.58 8.56 0.30
C ILE A 654 13.89 9.55 -0.82
N LEU A 655 14.86 10.43 -0.60
CA LEU A 655 15.42 11.36 -1.59
C LEU A 655 16.93 11.24 -1.58
N ASN A 656 17.60 11.85 -2.56
CA ASN A 656 19.07 11.81 -2.66
C ASN A 656 19.78 12.21 -1.35
N HIS A 657 19.22 13.17 -0.63
CA HIS A 657 19.71 13.68 0.66
C HIS A 657 18.92 13.19 1.88
N LEU A 658 17.78 12.49 1.74
CA LEU A 658 16.87 12.22 2.84
C LEU A 658 16.73 10.73 3.11
N TYR A 659 17.03 10.31 4.34
CA TYR A 659 16.88 8.94 4.83
C TYR A 659 15.84 8.87 5.93
N LEU A 660 15.01 7.83 5.91
CA LEU A 660 14.01 7.52 6.93
C LEU A 660 14.44 6.29 7.74
N GLY A 661 14.62 6.46 9.04
CA GLY A 661 15.14 5.42 9.94
C GLY A 661 14.34 5.23 11.22
N SER A 662 14.87 4.35 12.07
CA SER A 662 14.41 4.00 13.41
C SER A 662 15.42 4.53 14.42
N LEU A 663 15.10 4.42 15.71
CA LEU A 663 16.02 4.78 16.77
C LEU A 663 17.28 3.91 16.75
N GLU A 664 17.15 2.62 16.43
CA GLU A 664 18.28 1.69 16.32
C GLU A 664 19.29 2.13 15.25
N HIS A 665 18.80 2.62 14.11
CA HIS A 665 19.66 3.20 13.09
C HIS A 665 20.44 4.40 13.62
N ALA A 666 19.76 5.31 14.31
CA ALA A 666 20.39 6.49 14.89
C ALA A 666 21.37 6.16 16.03
N GLN A 667 21.21 5.00 16.69
CA GLN A 667 22.11 4.51 17.73
C GLN A 667 23.45 3.96 17.19
N THR A 668 23.63 3.88 15.86
CA THR A 668 24.83 3.30 15.23
C THR A 668 25.61 4.34 14.41
N PRO A 669 26.44 5.21 15.04
CA PRO A 669 27.21 6.25 14.34
C PRO A 669 28.10 5.75 13.20
N ALA A 670 28.71 4.57 13.35
CA ALA A 670 29.57 3.96 12.34
C ALA A 670 28.81 3.71 11.03
N LEU A 671 27.58 3.19 11.13
CA LEU A 671 26.70 2.99 9.98
C LEU A 671 26.36 4.32 9.30
N LEU A 672 26.00 5.34 10.09
CA LEU A 672 25.63 6.65 9.55
C LEU A 672 26.79 7.30 8.77
N LYS A 673 28.02 7.22 9.32
CA LYS A 673 29.23 7.71 8.63
C LYS A 673 29.47 6.97 7.32
N ARG A 674 29.30 5.64 7.30
CA ARG A 674 29.47 4.83 6.08
C ARG A 674 28.41 5.10 5.02
N LEU A 675 27.20 5.53 5.42
CA LEU A 675 26.15 5.99 4.50
C LEU A 675 26.37 7.44 4.01
N GLY A 676 27.38 8.14 4.55
CA GLY A 676 27.65 9.55 4.28
C GLY A 676 26.64 10.50 4.92
N ILE A 677 25.92 10.06 5.95
CA ILE A 677 24.97 10.90 6.70
C ILE A 677 25.77 11.91 7.53
N THR A 678 25.36 13.17 7.45
CA THR A 678 26.01 14.31 8.12
C THR A 678 25.07 15.01 9.09
N HIS A 679 23.76 14.87 8.88
CA HIS A 679 22.73 15.53 9.67
C HIS A 679 21.73 14.50 10.22
N ILE A 680 21.20 14.74 11.41
CA ILE A 680 20.22 13.87 12.07
C ILE A 680 19.05 14.70 12.59
N VAL A 681 17.83 14.31 12.23
CA VAL A 681 16.59 14.84 12.80
C VAL A 681 15.99 13.78 13.72
N SER A 682 16.01 14.04 15.02
CA SER A 682 15.50 13.14 16.06
C SER A 682 14.10 13.57 16.50
N VAL A 683 13.09 12.84 16.04
CA VAL A 683 11.68 13.22 16.20
C VAL A 683 11.08 12.54 17.44
N GLY A 684 11.12 13.23 18.58
CA GLY A 684 10.52 12.78 19.84
C GLY A 684 11.27 11.63 20.51
N GLU A 685 12.53 11.39 20.15
CA GLU A 685 13.37 10.33 20.71
C GLU A 685 14.71 10.84 21.22
N ILE A 686 15.41 10.02 22.01
CA ILE A 686 16.73 10.34 22.57
C ILE A 686 17.73 9.32 22.07
N ILE A 687 18.81 9.83 21.46
CA ILE A 687 19.94 9.03 21.02
C ILE A 687 20.90 8.84 22.21
N SER A 688 21.27 7.60 22.52
CA SER A 688 21.99 7.24 23.75
C SER A 688 23.40 7.83 23.86
N TRP A 689 24.10 7.96 22.73
CA TRP A 689 25.46 8.51 22.69
C TRP A 689 25.48 10.04 22.67
N VAL A 690 24.35 10.70 22.44
CA VAL A 690 24.24 12.16 22.49
C VAL A 690 24.20 12.63 23.95
N LYS A 691 25.16 13.47 24.35
CA LYS A 691 25.21 13.98 25.72
C LYS A 691 24.12 15.05 25.90
N PRO A 692 23.25 14.93 26.92
CA PRO A 692 22.31 15.99 27.24
C PRO A 692 23.06 17.16 27.89
N ASN A 693 23.62 18.05 27.08
CA ASN A 693 24.07 19.34 27.57
C ASN A 693 22.84 20.27 27.75
N PHE A 694 21.98 19.94 28.71
CA PHE A 694 20.88 20.79 29.14
C PHE A 694 21.11 21.22 30.58
N ASN A 695 21.90 22.28 30.75
CA ASN A 695 21.75 23.12 31.94
C ASN A 695 20.43 23.89 31.77
N ASN A 696 19.45 23.58 32.63
CA ASN A 696 18.10 24.15 32.73
C ASN A 696 17.03 23.49 31.83
N VAL A 697 16.37 22.46 32.37
CA VAL A 697 14.91 22.35 32.63
C VAL A 697 14.61 20.88 33.01
N GLN A 698 13.82 20.69 34.08
CA GLN A 698 13.42 19.38 34.59
C GLN A 698 12.46 18.67 33.61
N ASP A 699 12.98 17.76 32.77
CA ASP A 699 12.14 16.77 32.08
C ASP A 699 11.70 15.69 33.08
N VAL A 700 10.46 15.82 33.56
CA VAL A 700 9.80 14.83 34.41
C VAL A 700 9.59 13.55 33.61
N ARG A 701 10.34 12.51 33.99
CA ARG A 701 10.24 11.15 33.45
C ARG A 701 8.87 10.54 33.78
N ASN A 702 7.94 10.52 32.82
CA ASN A 702 6.82 9.56 32.84
C ASN A 702 7.11 8.44 31.83
N ARG A 703 7.92 7.45 32.25
CA ARG A 703 8.08 6.18 31.52
C ARG A 703 6.97 5.23 31.95
N GLY A 704 5.99 5.00 31.08
CA GLY A 704 5.21 3.76 31.09
C GLY A 704 6.05 2.67 30.43
N LEU A 705 6.71 1.84 31.22
CA LEU A 705 7.35 0.60 30.78
C LEU A 705 6.66 -0.58 31.45
N THR A 706 6.01 -1.40 30.63
CA THR A 706 5.62 -2.77 30.95
C THR A 706 6.88 -3.63 30.91
N MET A 707 7.45 -3.99 32.06
CA MET A 707 8.27 -5.20 32.22
C MET A 707 8.16 -5.72 33.67
N THR A 708 8.02 -7.04 33.75
CA THR A 708 7.82 -7.89 34.90
C THR A 708 9.05 -7.95 35.83
N ASN A 709 8.86 -7.79 37.14
CA ASN A 709 9.30 -8.74 38.18
C ASN A 709 9.01 -8.25 39.62
N ASN A 710 8.35 -9.13 40.37
CA ASN A 710 8.24 -9.29 41.82
C ASN A 710 8.87 -8.24 42.75
N VAL A 711 8.02 -7.40 43.37
CA VAL A 711 8.27 -6.81 44.70
C VAL A 711 6.96 -6.78 45.49
N ARG A 712 7.07 -7.14 46.78
CA ARG A 712 6.00 -7.41 47.75
C ARG A 712 5.00 -6.25 47.93
N VAL A 713 3.72 -6.62 47.93
CA VAL A 713 2.58 -5.81 48.34
C VAL A 713 2.71 -5.45 49.82
N VAL A 714 2.80 -4.15 50.12
CA VAL A 714 2.43 -3.61 51.43
C VAL A 714 1.15 -2.80 51.22
N LYS A 715 0.10 -3.22 51.94
CA LYS A 715 -1.22 -2.56 51.96
C LYS A 715 -1.10 -1.20 52.67
N SER A 716 -1.73 -0.18 52.10
CA SER A 716 -2.26 0.94 52.88
C SER A 716 -3.55 1.44 52.26
N ASP A 717 -4.63 1.24 53.01
CA ASP A 717 -5.97 1.74 52.78
C ASP A 717 -6.00 3.27 52.76
N THR A 718 -6.71 3.87 51.80
CA THR A 718 -7.70 4.93 52.03
C THR A 718 -8.33 5.36 50.70
N ARG A 719 -9.66 5.22 50.65
CA ARG A 719 -10.56 5.77 49.64
C ARG A 719 -10.61 7.28 49.83
N GLU A 720 -10.51 8.06 48.76
CA GLU A 720 -11.24 9.33 48.67
C GLU A 720 -11.47 9.75 47.21
N THR A 721 -12.76 9.86 46.90
CA THR A 721 -13.39 10.42 45.70
C THR A 721 -13.16 11.92 45.61
N ARG A 722 -12.63 12.44 44.49
CA ARG A 722 -12.89 13.83 44.05
C ARG A 722 -12.97 13.96 42.54
N SER A 723 -14.19 14.21 42.07
CA SER A 723 -14.50 14.90 40.83
C SER A 723 -13.80 16.26 40.82
N ALA A 724 -13.11 16.60 39.73
CA ALA A 724 -12.62 17.96 39.50
C ALA A 724 -13.03 18.39 38.08
N THR A 725 -14.04 19.25 38.04
CA THR A 725 -14.45 20.05 36.89
C THR A 725 -13.28 20.91 36.44
N ILE A 726 -12.85 20.76 35.18
CA ILE A 726 -11.83 21.64 34.58
C ILE A 726 -12.53 22.91 34.11
N THR A 727 -12.19 24.03 34.74
CA THR A 727 -12.59 25.39 34.33
C THR A 727 -11.74 25.86 33.14
N THR A 728 -12.36 26.64 32.26
CA THR A 728 -11.92 27.01 30.91
C THR A 728 -10.82 28.08 30.79
N ASP A 729 -9.93 28.24 31.79
CA ASP A 729 -8.92 29.31 31.79
C ASP A 729 -7.44 28.85 31.83
N ASP A 730 -7.16 27.56 31.59
CA ASP A 730 -5.79 27.00 31.53
C ASP A 730 -5.32 26.59 30.12
N THR A 731 -6.01 27.02 29.05
CA THR A 731 -5.67 26.71 27.64
C THR A 731 -4.39 27.38 27.12
N SER A 732 -3.66 28.14 27.94
CA SER A 732 -2.41 28.81 27.56
C SER A 732 -1.13 28.06 27.93
N ARG A 733 -1.20 26.80 28.35
CA ARG A 733 -0.04 25.91 28.53
C ARG A 733 -0.07 24.74 27.55
N LEU A 734 -0.06 25.03 26.25
CA LEU A 734 0.53 24.08 25.31
C LEU A 734 1.98 23.87 25.74
N SER A 735 2.35 22.63 26.05
CA SER A 735 3.73 22.24 26.24
C SER A 735 4.51 22.65 24.99
N SER A 736 5.28 23.74 25.06
CA SER A 736 6.06 24.21 23.93
C SER A 736 7.07 23.13 23.56
N THR A 737 6.80 22.39 22.49
CA THR A 737 7.74 21.42 21.90
C THR A 737 9.02 22.18 21.56
N SER A 738 10.08 22.00 22.35
CA SER A 738 11.35 22.70 22.15
C SER A 738 12.19 21.96 21.11
N MET A 739 12.83 22.73 20.23
CA MET A 739 13.78 22.24 19.25
C MET A 739 15.19 22.70 19.62
N HIS A 740 16.15 21.79 19.56
CA HIS A 740 17.55 22.10 19.83
C HIS A 740 18.43 21.57 18.71
N GLU A 741 19.20 22.47 18.13
CA GLU A 741 20.23 22.16 17.14
C GLU A 741 21.61 22.19 17.82
N PHE A 742 22.42 21.16 17.61
CA PHE A 742 23.79 21.08 18.14
C PHE A 742 24.63 20.09 17.33
N ILE A 743 25.95 20.22 17.43
CA ILE A 743 26.90 19.35 16.75
C ILE A 743 27.50 18.36 17.74
N GLN A 744 27.50 17.06 17.41
CA GLN A 744 28.17 16.04 18.20
C GLN A 744 28.73 14.90 17.31
N ASP A 745 29.96 14.45 17.61
CA ASP A 745 30.63 13.32 16.95
C ASP A 745 30.74 13.42 15.40
N GLY A 746 30.71 14.65 14.90
CA GLY A 746 30.75 14.99 13.47
C GLY A 746 29.38 15.12 12.80
N PHE A 747 28.28 15.01 13.55
CA PHE A 747 26.92 15.18 13.04
C PHE A 747 26.31 16.50 13.51
N ASN A 748 25.58 17.18 12.62
CA ASN A 748 24.66 18.24 13.03
C ASN A 748 23.29 17.61 13.37
N ILE A 749 22.79 17.84 14.59
CA ILE A 749 21.63 17.13 15.14
C ILE A 749 20.54 18.14 15.50
N LEU A 750 19.37 17.99 14.90
CA LEU A 750 18.14 18.67 15.30
C LEU A 750 17.28 17.72 16.14
N LYS A 751 17.12 18.02 17.42
CA LYS A 751 16.28 17.26 18.34
C LYS A 751 14.96 17.97 18.58
N ILE A 752 13.85 17.24 18.38
CA ILE A 752 12.50 17.68 18.72
C ILE A 752 12.07 16.99 20.02
N ASN A 753 11.92 17.74 21.09
CA ASN A 753 11.50 17.22 22.41
C ASN A 753 9.99 17.23 22.54
N ASN A 754 9.39 16.27 23.27
CA ASN A 754 7.95 16.28 23.60
C ASN A 754 7.02 16.20 22.38
N LEU A 755 7.36 15.32 21.42
CA LEU A 755 6.48 14.94 20.32
C LEU A 755 6.21 13.43 20.38
N GLN A 756 5.04 13.06 20.92
CA GLN A 756 4.58 11.70 21.06
C GLN A 756 3.69 11.27 19.89
N ASP A 757 3.52 9.96 19.72
CA ASP A 757 2.63 9.38 18.71
C ASP A 757 1.26 9.00 19.32
N ASN A 758 0.70 9.94 20.08
CA ASN A 758 -0.47 9.77 20.94
C ASN A 758 -1.78 10.27 20.32
N GLY A 759 -1.77 10.71 19.06
CA GLY A 759 -2.95 11.29 18.40
C GLY A 759 -3.40 12.66 18.92
N PHE A 760 -2.66 13.29 19.83
CA PHE A 760 -2.96 14.63 20.35
C PHE A 760 -1.90 15.65 19.96
N ASP A 761 -0.63 15.26 19.99
CA ASP A 761 0.48 16.17 19.69
C ASP A 761 0.48 16.57 18.20
N CYS A 762 0.73 17.85 17.94
CA CYS A 762 0.77 18.44 16.59
C CYS A 762 2.23 18.63 16.12
N ILE A 763 2.49 18.40 14.83
CA ILE A 763 3.83 18.59 14.23
C ILE A 763 3.93 19.87 13.40
N THR A 764 2.81 20.43 12.96
CA THR A 764 2.75 21.54 11.99
C THR A 764 3.60 22.74 12.40
N GLY A 765 3.57 23.12 13.69
CA GLY A 765 4.34 24.27 14.19
C GLY A 765 5.87 24.09 14.16
N GLN A 766 6.37 22.85 14.19
CA GLN A 766 7.80 22.56 14.10
C GLN A 766 8.25 22.26 12.67
N LEU A 767 7.31 21.88 11.81
CA LEU A 767 7.58 21.35 10.48
C LEU A 767 8.41 22.31 9.64
N GLU A 768 8.09 23.61 9.67
CA GLU A 768 8.83 24.61 8.90
C GLU A 768 10.32 24.68 9.31
N GLN A 769 10.63 24.64 10.61
CA GLN A 769 12.00 24.66 11.09
C GLN A 769 12.74 23.36 10.75
N ILE A 770 12.07 22.21 10.90
CA ILE A 770 12.64 20.91 10.52
C ILE A 770 12.99 20.90 9.03
N LEU A 771 12.08 21.39 8.19
CA LEU A 771 12.29 21.46 6.74
C LEU A 771 13.34 22.50 6.34
N LYS A 772 13.51 23.59 7.10
CA LYS A 772 14.63 24.53 6.92
C LYS A 772 15.98 23.87 7.23
N PHE A 773 16.05 23.08 8.30
CA PHE A 773 17.25 22.32 8.64
C PHE A 773 17.60 21.28 7.56
N ILE A 774 16.61 20.53 7.09
CA ILE A 774 16.78 19.56 5.99
C ILE A 774 17.24 20.28 4.71
N ASP A 775 16.65 21.43 4.40
CA ASP A 775 17.01 22.19 3.20
C ASP A 775 18.43 22.78 3.28
N ALA A 776 18.84 23.30 4.44
CA ALA A 776 20.21 23.77 4.65
C ALA A 776 21.23 22.64 4.44
N ALA A 777 20.95 21.44 4.95
CA ALA A 777 21.78 20.26 4.73
C ALA A 777 21.83 19.89 3.24
N TYR A 778 20.68 19.90 2.54
CA TYR A 778 20.59 19.64 1.11
C TYR A 778 21.43 20.62 0.29
N GLN A 779 21.33 21.93 0.55
CA GLN A 779 22.11 22.95 -0.14
C GLN A 779 23.62 22.81 0.10
N ALA A 780 24.01 22.29 1.27
CA ALA A 780 25.40 21.98 1.58
C ALA A 780 25.90 20.64 0.99
N GLY A 781 25.07 19.92 0.22
CA GLY A 781 25.39 18.59 -0.31
C GLY A 781 25.40 17.49 0.76
N GLY A 782 24.86 17.77 1.95
CA GLY A 782 24.76 16.83 3.06
C GLY A 782 23.57 15.87 2.94
N LYS A 783 23.69 14.73 3.63
CA LYS A 783 22.62 13.74 3.80
C LYS A 783 22.06 13.78 5.22
N VAL A 784 20.74 13.70 5.34
CA VAL A 784 19.95 13.81 6.58
C VAL A 784 19.28 12.49 6.88
N LEU A 785 19.45 11.98 8.11
CA LEU A 785 18.61 10.92 8.66
C LEU A 785 17.47 11.52 9.49
N VAL A 786 16.23 11.21 9.14
CA VAL A 786 15.05 11.49 9.97
C VAL A 786 14.60 10.21 10.65
N HIS A 787 14.51 10.22 11.98
CA HIS A 787 14.10 9.03 12.73
C HIS A 787 13.15 9.35 13.87
N CYS A 788 12.36 8.35 14.25
CA CYS A 788 11.63 8.29 15.52
C CYS A 788 11.94 6.94 16.17
N MET A 789 10.99 6.32 16.87
CA MET A 789 11.18 4.98 17.45
C MET A 789 11.37 3.92 16.35
N VAL A 790 10.35 3.69 15.52
CA VAL A 790 10.34 2.64 14.48
C VAL A 790 10.52 3.22 13.06
N GLY A 791 10.21 4.50 12.88
CA GLY A 791 10.17 5.12 11.57
C GLY A 791 8.86 4.89 10.79
N VAL A 792 7.75 4.76 11.52
CA VAL A 792 6.41 4.47 10.94
C VAL A 792 5.53 5.71 10.88
N SER A 793 5.54 6.54 11.93
CA SER A 793 4.58 7.64 12.13
C SER A 793 5.29 8.99 12.11
N ARG A 794 5.72 9.51 13.27
CA ARG A 794 6.38 10.82 13.44
C ARG A 794 7.43 11.18 12.37
N SER A 795 8.46 10.36 12.18
CA SER A 795 9.50 10.66 11.18
C SER A 795 9.04 10.45 9.74
N ALA A 796 8.10 9.52 9.49
CA ALA A 796 7.49 9.37 8.18
C ALA A 796 6.69 10.63 7.80
N THR A 797 5.98 11.25 8.75
CA THR A 797 5.28 12.53 8.57
C THR A 797 6.24 13.63 8.09
N VAL A 798 7.42 13.75 8.71
CA VAL A 798 8.45 14.71 8.27
C VAL A 798 8.94 14.41 6.86
N CYS A 799 9.18 13.13 6.52
CA CYS A 799 9.59 12.76 5.16
C CYS A 799 8.51 13.05 4.11
N ILE A 800 7.23 12.80 4.44
CA ILE A 800 6.10 13.13 3.56
C ILE A 800 6.05 14.64 3.34
N ALA A 801 6.19 15.43 4.41
CA ALA A 801 6.21 16.88 4.30
C ALA A 801 7.34 17.41 3.42
N GLU A 802 8.54 16.86 3.58
CA GLU A 802 9.69 17.20 2.76
C GLU A 802 9.43 16.88 1.27
N CYS A 803 8.83 15.73 0.96
CA CYS A 803 8.41 15.39 -0.40
C CYS A 803 7.33 16.35 -0.95
N MET A 804 6.33 16.72 -0.15
CA MET A 804 5.31 17.71 -0.56
C MET A 804 5.95 19.05 -0.90
N LYS A 805 6.85 19.56 -0.06
CA LYS A 805 7.58 20.83 -0.32
C LYS A 805 8.45 20.72 -1.57
N ARG A 806 9.19 19.63 -1.73
CA ARG A 806 10.16 19.44 -2.81
C ARG A 806 9.49 19.25 -4.17
N PHE A 807 8.36 18.52 -4.21
CA PHE A 807 7.64 18.20 -5.45
C PHE A 807 6.42 19.08 -5.70
N GLN A 808 6.03 19.92 -4.75
CA GLN A 808 4.81 20.73 -4.82
C GLN A 808 3.57 19.87 -5.13
N CYS A 809 3.46 18.73 -4.45
CA CYS A 809 2.40 17.75 -4.67
C CYS A 809 1.52 17.54 -3.43
N GLU A 810 0.36 16.94 -3.65
CA GLU A 810 -0.61 16.65 -2.60
C GLU A 810 -0.12 15.60 -1.59
N VAL A 811 -0.74 15.60 -0.41
CA VAL A 811 -0.43 14.69 0.71
C VAL A 811 -0.41 13.23 0.28
N LEU A 812 -1.37 12.81 -0.56
CA LEU A 812 -1.55 11.41 -0.92
C LEU A 812 -0.46 10.94 -1.91
N ARG A 813 -0.07 11.83 -2.85
CA ARG A 813 1.04 11.59 -3.78
C ARG A 813 2.37 11.49 -3.03
N ALA A 814 2.63 12.40 -2.11
CA ALA A 814 3.82 12.35 -1.27
C ALA A 814 3.82 11.12 -0.33
N TYR A 815 2.68 10.78 0.25
CA TYR A 815 2.52 9.55 1.04
C TYR A 815 2.88 8.31 0.22
N LEU A 816 2.35 8.19 -1.01
CA LEU A 816 2.68 7.09 -1.92
C LEU A 816 4.18 7.03 -2.21
N TYR A 817 4.78 8.17 -2.53
CA TYR A 817 6.20 8.29 -2.84
C TYR A 817 7.09 7.76 -1.71
N VAL A 818 6.83 8.20 -0.47
CA VAL A 818 7.57 7.78 0.72
C VAL A 818 7.30 6.31 1.03
N ARG A 819 6.04 5.87 0.90
CA ARG A 819 5.61 4.50 1.18
C ARG A 819 6.35 3.50 0.31
N VAL A 820 6.37 3.71 -1.00
CA VAL A 820 7.02 2.80 -1.96
C VAL A 820 8.55 2.79 -1.78
N ARG A 821 9.15 3.82 -1.15
CA ARG A 821 10.59 3.79 -0.81
C ARG A 821 10.88 3.18 0.56
N ARG A 822 9.86 2.94 1.38
CA ARG A 822 9.97 2.22 2.66
C ARG A 822 9.30 0.84 2.57
N LEU A 823 9.83 0.01 1.68
CA LEU A 823 9.27 -1.29 1.28
C LEU A 823 9.04 -2.28 2.42
N ASN A 824 9.85 -2.21 3.46
CA ASN A 824 9.94 -3.27 4.48
C ASN A 824 9.08 -2.99 5.71
N ILE A 825 8.69 -1.73 5.90
CA ILE A 825 7.93 -1.27 7.06
C ILE A 825 6.90 -0.27 6.55
N ILE A 826 5.62 -0.63 6.74
CA ILE A 826 4.52 0.24 6.36
C ILE A 826 4.62 1.55 7.12
N ILE A 827 4.72 2.65 6.39
CA ILE A 827 4.47 3.96 6.98
C ILE A 827 3.00 4.07 7.32
N GLN A 828 2.71 4.52 8.53
CA GLN A 828 1.36 4.75 9.01
C GLN A 828 1.37 5.89 10.02
N PRO A 829 1.51 7.14 9.55
CA PRO A 829 1.22 8.30 10.37
C PRO A 829 -0.15 8.16 11.01
N ASN A 830 -0.28 8.62 12.25
CA ASN A 830 -1.58 8.67 12.90
C ASN A 830 -2.51 9.68 12.18
N LEU A 831 -3.81 9.63 12.48
CA LEU A 831 -4.80 10.50 11.84
C LEU A 831 -4.47 11.98 12.05
N MET A 832 -4.01 12.37 13.26
CA MET A 832 -3.60 13.75 13.58
C MET A 832 -2.51 14.24 12.63
N PHE A 833 -1.44 13.48 12.47
CA PHE A 833 -0.35 13.82 11.57
C PHE A 833 -0.76 13.86 10.10
N MET A 834 -1.61 12.94 9.63
CA MET A 834 -2.10 13.00 8.25
C MET A 834 -2.93 14.25 7.99
N TYR A 835 -3.75 14.66 8.95
CA TYR A 835 -4.57 15.86 8.83
C TYR A 835 -3.75 17.15 8.98
N ASP A 836 -2.73 17.15 9.85
CA ASP A 836 -1.75 18.22 9.97
C ASP A 836 -1.05 18.47 8.63
N LEU A 837 -0.63 17.39 7.94
CA LEU A 837 -0.06 17.50 6.60
C LEU A 837 -1.05 18.05 5.59
N LEU A 838 -2.32 17.64 5.65
CA LEU A 838 -3.37 18.14 4.76
C LEU A 838 -3.66 19.63 4.99
N LYS A 839 -3.63 20.12 6.24
CA LYS A 839 -3.70 21.55 6.54
C LYS A 839 -2.46 22.30 6.07
N TRP A 840 -1.29 21.69 6.24
CA TRP A 840 -0.05 22.29 5.78
C TRP A 840 0.00 22.37 4.24
N GLN A 841 -0.62 21.44 3.51
CA GLN A 841 -0.85 21.54 2.07
C GLN A 841 -1.59 22.85 1.70
N GLU A 842 -2.60 23.25 2.46
CA GLU A 842 -3.32 24.52 2.25
C GLU A 842 -2.40 25.72 2.48
N ALA A 843 -1.55 25.67 3.51
CA ALA A 843 -0.57 26.72 3.80
C ALA A 843 0.50 26.86 2.69
N LEU A 844 0.78 25.78 1.95
CA LEU A 844 1.65 25.79 0.77
C LEU A 844 0.94 26.34 -0.50
N GLY A 845 -0.37 26.57 -0.46
CA GLY A 845 -1.16 27.01 -1.62
C GLY A 845 -1.41 25.89 -2.64
N ILE A 846 -1.18 24.63 -2.28
CA ILE A 846 -1.45 23.48 -3.15
C ILE A 846 -2.96 23.20 -3.10
N LYS A 847 -3.63 23.34 -4.25
CA LYS A 847 -5.07 23.07 -4.38
C LYS A 847 -5.38 21.64 -3.93
N ARG A 848 -6.47 21.46 -3.19
CA ARG A 848 -6.99 20.15 -2.79
C ARG A 848 -7.93 19.60 -3.87
N GLU A 849 -7.56 18.49 -4.49
CA GLU A 849 -8.41 17.73 -5.40
C GLU A 849 -9.23 16.67 -4.64
N MET A 850 -8.63 16.05 -3.61
CA MET A 850 -9.22 14.95 -2.86
C MET A 850 -9.62 15.35 -1.43
N ASP A 851 -10.81 14.95 -0.99
CA ASP A 851 -11.27 15.20 0.38
C ASP A 851 -10.72 14.19 1.41
N TRP A 852 -10.75 14.59 2.69
CA TRP A 852 -10.21 13.83 3.83
C TRP A 852 -10.64 12.36 3.84
N HIS A 853 -11.92 12.10 3.62
CA HIS A 853 -12.48 10.75 3.67
C HIS A 853 -11.97 9.87 2.52
N ILE A 854 -11.72 10.45 1.35
CA ILE A 854 -11.15 9.75 0.19
C ILE A 854 -9.67 9.45 0.43
N ILE A 855 -8.91 10.39 1.00
CA ILE A 855 -7.52 10.15 1.44
C ILE A 855 -7.48 8.97 2.43
N CYS A 856 -8.36 8.98 3.43
CA CYS A 856 -8.43 7.91 4.44
C CYS A 856 -8.83 6.56 3.83
N ARG A 857 -9.81 6.54 2.92
CA ARG A 857 -10.22 5.34 2.18
C ARG A 857 -9.04 4.73 1.42
N ASN A 858 -8.31 5.55 0.66
CA ASN A 858 -7.16 5.10 -0.11
C ASN A 858 -6.04 4.54 0.77
N ILE A 859 -5.73 5.21 1.89
CA ILE A 859 -4.76 4.71 2.88
C ILE A 859 -5.22 3.38 3.48
N LEU A 860 -6.51 3.26 3.85
CA LEU A 860 -7.09 2.02 4.36
C LEU A 860 -6.95 0.90 3.33
N GLU A 861 -7.33 1.15 2.08
CA GLU A 861 -7.32 0.16 1.00
C GLU A 861 -5.92 -0.42 0.77
N LEU A 862 -4.87 0.42 0.76
CA LEU A 862 -3.49 -0.06 0.67
C LEU A 862 -3.10 -0.91 1.89
N ASN A 863 -3.56 -0.52 3.08
CA ASN A 863 -3.18 -1.19 4.32
C ASN A 863 -3.96 -2.51 4.57
N LYS A 864 -5.12 -2.72 3.95
CA LYS A 864 -5.95 -3.94 4.10
C LYS A 864 -5.20 -5.25 3.81
N ARG A 865 -4.16 -5.23 2.98
CA ARG A 865 -3.38 -6.44 2.63
C ARG A 865 -2.27 -6.78 3.62
N TYR A 866 -1.99 -5.86 4.54
CA TYR A 866 -0.88 -5.96 5.48
C TYR A 866 -1.33 -6.02 6.94
N ILE A 867 -2.63 -5.80 7.19
CA ILE A 867 -3.32 -5.96 8.48
C ILE A 867 -4.12 -7.26 8.39
#